data_AF-A0A0D3FU04-F1
#
_entry.id   AF-A0A0D3FU04-F1
#
_cell.length_a   1.000
_cell.length_b   1.000
_cell.length_c   1.000
_cell.angle_alpha   90.00
_cell.angle_beta   90.00
_cell.angle_gamma   90.00
#
_symmetry.space_group_name_H-M   'P 1'
#
loop_
_entity.id
_entity.type
_entity.pdbx_description
1 polymer ?
#
loop_
_entity_poly.entity_id
_entity_poly.type
_entity_poly.pdbx_seq_one_letter_code
_entity_poly.pdbx_strand_id
1 'polypeptide(L)'
;MVRPFCRSPHQLHHCHADISSHPSTMLPANFFFFILVIVIIALATIAPPVSAERYDYSTANLSTRWVNNAAALQHSVGYSDGSAVRAIVLRSPKTFYGPSYAAGFFCSPPCDAFLFAVYIVYTNSGAGITMTTTGIPQVVWSANRARPVRENATLELTYNGNLVLSDADGSLVWSSGSSGRSVAGMEITDTGNLVLFDQRNVTVWQSFDHPTDTLLPGQSLMEGMKLRANSTTTNSTENQVYMAVQPDGLFAYVESTPPQLYYSHSVNTNKSGKDPTKVTFTNGSLSIFVQSTQPSNISLPQASSTQYMRLEFDGHLRLYEWSNTGAKWTVVSDVIKVFPDDCAFPMACGKYGICTGGQCTCPLQSNSSLSYFKPVDERKANLGCSPLTPISCQEMRSHQLLALTDVSYFDVSHTILNATNRDDCKQSCLKNCSCRAVMFRYGQNDSDGTCFSVSEVFSLQTIQPEALHYNSSAYLKVQLSPSASASTANKTKAILGATISAILILVLAVTVITLYVQRRKYQEIDEEIDFEPLPGMPVRFSYEKLRECTKDFSKKLGEGGFGSVFEGEIGEERVAVKRLESAKQGKKEFLAEVETIGSIEHINLVRLIGFCAEKSNRLLVYEYMPRGSLDRWIYYRYNNDPLDWCTRCRIIMDIAKGLCYLHEECRRKIAHLDIKPQNILLDEKFNAKLADFGLSKLIDRDQSKVVTVMRGTPGYLAPEWLTSQITEKVDVYSFGVVLLEIICGRKNIDISQPEESVQLINLLREKAKDNVLIDIIDKKSTDMVSHHQEEVIKMLKLAMWCLQNESSRRPSMSMVVKVLEGAVSVENCLDYSFANANSVISAQDNPSTYSAPPSASILSGPR
;
A
#
# COMPACT_ATOMS: atom_id res chain seq x y z
N MET A 1 1.61 63.45 58.30
CA MET A 1 2.10 62.32 57.48
C MET A 1 0.87 61.61 56.92
N VAL A 2 0.33 62.06 55.79
CA VAL A 2 0.63 61.71 54.38
C VAL A 2 0.01 60.38 53.93
N ARG A 3 -0.90 60.53 52.95
CA ARG A 3 -1.60 59.59 52.04
C ARG A 3 -2.70 58.70 52.64
N PRO A 4 -3.90 58.73 52.03
CA PRO A 4 -4.22 57.77 50.96
C PRO A 4 -5.09 58.34 49.80
N PHE A 5 -5.46 57.48 48.84
CA PHE A 5 -6.77 57.32 48.18
C PHE A 5 -6.87 57.26 46.63
N CYS A 6 -7.90 56.49 46.26
CA CYS A 6 -8.37 55.91 45.00
C CYS A 6 -8.98 56.85 43.94
N ARG A 7 -9.13 56.27 42.72
CA ARG A 7 -10.22 56.35 41.71
C ARG A 7 -10.55 57.68 40.98
N SER A 8 -10.41 57.62 39.62
CA SER A 8 -11.31 58.16 38.53
C SER A 8 -11.55 59.69 38.44
N PRO A 9 -12.20 60.31 37.40
CA PRO A 9 -12.45 60.01 35.97
C PRO A 9 -12.17 61.21 34.99
N HIS A 10 -12.51 61.00 33.70
CA HIS A 10 -13.07 61.94 32.69
C HIS A 10 -12.24 63.02 31.94
N GLN A 11 -12.34 62.91 30.59
CA GLN A 11 -12.49 63.92 29.53
C GLN A 11 -11.55 65.13 29.44
N LEU A 12 -10.99 65.36 28.24
CA LEU A 12 -11.06 66.66 27.57
C LEU A 12 -10.66 66.63 26.09
N HIS A 13 -11.36 67.47 25.34
CA HIS A 13 -11.13 67.94 23.98
C HIS A 13 -9.70 68.41 23.70
N HIS A 14 -9.25 68.32 22.44
CA HIS A 14 -8.87 69.51 21.67
C HIS A 14 -8.80 69.25 20.16
N CYS A 15 -9.52 70.09 19.42
CA CYS A 15 -9.45 70.27 17.97
C CYS A 15 -8.18 71.03 17.57
N HIS A 16 -7.70 70.80 16.35
CA HIS A 16 -7.12 71.87 15.52
C HIS A 16 -7.66 71.75 14.09
N ALA A 17 -8.35 72.81 13.67
CA ALA A 17 -8.66 73.18 12.29
C ALA A 17 -7.36 73.61 11.58
N ASP A 18 -7.22 73.72 10.25
CA ASP A 18 -8.13 74.14 9.18
C ASP A 18 -7.59 73.58 7.85
N ILE A 19 -8.47 73.43 6.84
CA ILE A 19 -8.29 74.04 5.51
C ILE A 19 -9.65 73.99 4.80
N SER A 20 -10.06 75.18 4.38
CA SER A 20 -11.32 75.51 3.76
C SER A 20 -11.44 75.03 2.31
N SER A 21 -12.69 74.72 2.02
CA SER A 21 -13.36 74.39 0.76
C SER A 21 -13.17 75.36 -0.40
N HIS A 22 -13.28 74.85 -1.64
CA HIS A 22 -14.35 75.27 -2.56
C HIS A 22 -14.64 74.21 -3.65
N PRO A 23 -15.85 74.23 -4.28
CA PRO A 23 -16.63 73.02 -4.56
C PRO A 23 -16.86 72.79 -6.06
N SER A 24 -17.30 71.58 -6.45
CA SER A 24 -17.97 71.35 -7.73
C SER A 24 -18.94 70.16 -7.65
N THR A 25 -20.19 70.49 -7.98
CA THR A 25 -21.41 69.69 -8.21
C THR A 25 -21.25 68.37 -8.98
N MET A 26 -21.98 67.32 -8.57
CA MET A 26 -22.36 66.20 -9.43
C MET A 26 -23.80 65.69 -9.20
N LEU A 27 -24.37 65.20 -10.30
CA LEU A 27 -25.78 64.96 -10.67
C LEU A 27 -26.49 63.73 -10.04
N PRO A 28 -27.83 63.64 -10.16
CA PRO A 28 -28.67 62.57 -9.58
C PRO A 28 -28.79 61.38 -10.53
N ALA A 29 -27.84 60.43 -10.49
CA ALA A 29 -27.96 59.15 -11.19
C ALA A 29 -27.79 57.92 -10.26
N ASN A 30 -27.28 58.12 -9.04
CA ASN A 30 -26.93 57.01 -8.14
C ASN A 30 -28.06 56.55 -7.20
N PHE A 31 -29.19 57.26 -7.13
CA PHE A 31 -30.25 56.91 -6.18
C PHE A 31 -31.18 55.79 -6.71
N PHE A 32 -31.41 55.74 -8.02
CA PHE A 32 -32.25 54.71 -8.64
C PHE A 32 -31.57 53.33 -8.69
N PHE A 33 -30.24 53.30 -8.83
CA PHE A 33 -29.48 52.03 -8.87
C PHE A 33 -29.46 51.33 -7.51
N PHE A 34 -29.37 52.10 -6.42
CA PHE A 34 -29.40 51.56 -5.06
C PHE A 34 -30.77 50.96 -4.70
N ILE A 35 -31.86 51.58 -5.14
CA ILE A 35 -33.21 51.04 -4.92
C ILE A 35 -33.44 49.76 -5.73
N LEU A 36 -32.95 49.69 -6.97
CA LEU A 36 -33.06 48.50 -7.80
C LEU A 36 -32.30 47.30 -7.20
N VAL A 37 -31.12 47.52 -6.64
CA VAL A 37 -30.32 46.48 -5.97
C VAL A 37 -31.00 45.98 -4.70
N ILE A 38 -31.60 46.89 -3.90
CA ILE A 38 -32.34 46.50 -2.69
C ILE A 38 -33.61 45.71 -3.05
N VAL A 39 -34.30 46.06 -4.13
CA VAL A 39 -35.48 45.33 -4.61
C VAL A 39 -35.11 43.95 -5.17
N ILE A 40 -33.97 43.82 -5.87
CA ILE A 40 -33.48 42.51 -6.34
C ILE A 40 -33.06 41.61 -5.16
N ILE A 41 -32.42 42.18 -4.13
CA ILE A 41 -32.07 41.44 -2.90
C ILE A 41 -33.32 41.05 -2.11
N ALA A 42 -34.33 41.92 -2.06
CA ALA A 42 -35.61 41.63 -1.39
C ALA A 42 -36.49 40.63 -2.15
N LEU A 43 -36.38 40.56 -3.49
CA LEU A 43 -37.06 39.54 -4.30
C LEU A 43 -36.34 38.19 -4.25
N ALA A 44 -35.02 38.17 -4.05
CA ALA A 44 -34.25 36.94 -3.85
C ALA A 44 -34.52 36.27 -2.49
N THR A 45 -35.04 36.99 -1.50
CA THR A 45 -35.39 36.45 -0.17
C THR A 45 -36.86 35.99 -0.05
N ILE A 46 -37.67 36.12 -1.11
CA ILE A 46 -39.07 35.65 -1.15
C ILE A 46 -39.24 34.38 -2.00
N ALA A 47 -38.16 33.82 -2.54
CA ALA A 47 -38.21 32.47 -3.09
C ALA A 47 -38.47 31.49 -1.92
N PRO A 48 -39.55 30.68 -1.95
CA PRO A 48 -39.71 29.62 -0.96
C PRO A 48 -38.44 28.74 -1.01
N PRO A 49 -37.97 28.19 0.13
CA PRO A 49 -36.85 27.29 0.10
C PRO A 49 -37.22 26.16 -0.86
N VAL A 50 -36.52 26.08 -2.00
CA VAL A 50 -36.57 24.89 -2.83
C VAL A 50 -36.04 23.79 -1.92
N SER A 51 -36.95 22.98 -1.38
CA SER A 51 -36.59 21.72 -0.77
C SER A 51 -35.80 20.97 -1.83
N ALA A 52 -34.47 20.90 -1.66
CA ALA A 52 -33.67 20.01 -2.47
C ALA A 52 -34.25 18.61 -2.25
N GLU A 53 -34.98 18.09 -3.25
CA GLU A 53 -35.54 16.75 -3.19
C GLU A 53 -34.40 15.76 -2.95
N ARG A 54 -34.63 14.87 -1.98
CA ARG A 54 -33.68 13.85 -1.58
C ARG A 54 -33.52 12.85 -2.74
N TYR A 55 -32.36 12.84 -3.40
CA TYR A 55 -32.08 11.92 -4.50
C TYR A 55 -31.64 10.53 -3.97
N ASP A 56 -32.38 9.96 -3.03
CA ASP A 56 -32.14 8.58 -2.59
C ASP A 56 -32.69 7.61 -3.65
N TYR A 57 -31.83 6.79 -4.25
CA TYR A 57 -32.20 5.68 -5.13
C TYR A 57 -32.02 4.36 -4.39
N SER A 58 -32.67 4.26 -3.23
CA SER A 58 -32.46 3.13 -2.30
C SER A 58 -33.14 1.82 -2.72
N THR A 59 -33.97 1.84 -3.77
CA THR A 59 -34.75 0.69 -4.21
C THR A 59 -34.54 0.38 -5.70
N ALA A 60 -34.78 -0.87 -6.08
CA ALA A 60 -34.82 -1.31 -7.47
C ALA A 60 -35.99 -2.26 -7.74
N ASN A 61 -36.55 -2.16 -8.94
CA ASN A 61 -37.67 -2.98 -9.38
C ASN A 61 -37.20 -4.28 -10.05
N LEU A 62 -38.10 -5.26 -10.13
CA LEU A 62 -37.87 -6.49 -10.90
C LEU A 62 -37.55 -6.20 -12.37
N SER A 63 -36.92 -7.18 -13.02
CA SER A 63 -36.48 -7.12 -14.41
C SER A 63 -35.49 -5.97 -14.69
N THR A 64 -34.74 -5.57 -13.67
CA THR A 64 -33.67 -4.57 -13.81
C THR A 64 -32.34 -5.28 -13.96
N ARG A 65 -31.57 -4.89 -14.98
CA ARG A 65 -30.23 -5.42 -15.26
C ARG A 65 -29.21 -4.31 -15.24
N TRP A 66 -28.13 -4.53 -14.49
CA TRP A 66 -26.98 -3.63 -14.38
C TRP A 66 -25.76 -4.30 -14.97
N VAL A 67 -25.00 -3.54 -15.76
CA VAL A 67 -23.70 -3.95 -16.28
C VAL A 67 -22.63 -3.25 -15.47
N ASN A 68 -21.66 -4.00 -14.97
CA ASN A 68 -20.48 -3.52 -14.28
C ASN A 68 -19.57 -2.78 -15.27
N ASN A 69 -19.96 -1.58 -15.65
CA ASN A 69 -19.23 -0.71 -16.56
C ASN A 69 -19.34 0.72 -16.06
N ALA A 70 -18.20 1.41 -15.91
CA ALA A 70 -18.17 2.78 -15.39
C ALA A 70 -18.98 3.78 -16.21
N ALA A 71 -19.12 3.56 -17.53
CA ALA A 71 -19.94 4.39 -18.40
C ALA A 71 -21.44 4.04 -18.34
N ALA A 72 -21.78 2.80 -17.93
CA ALA A 72 -23.17 2.33 -17.85
C ALA A 72 -23.83 2.66 -16.49
N LEU A 73 -23.05 2.70 -15.41
CA LEU A 73 -23.54 3.02 -14.07
C LEU A 73 -23.29 4.49 -13.73
N GLN A 74 -24.37 5.24 -13.56
CA GLN A 74 -24.34 6.69 -13.33
C GLN A 74 -23.56 7.11 -12.07
N HIS A 75 -23.50 6.25 -11.06
CA HIS A 75 -22.87 6.53 -9.78
C HIS A 75 -21.57 5.75 -9.59
N SER A 76 -20.65 5.91 -10.55
CA SER A 76 -19.29 5.38 -10.51
C SER A 76 -18.32 6.41 -9.95
N VAL A 77 -17.66 6.10 -8.83
CA VAL A 77 -16.72 6.99 -8.15
C VAL A 77 -15.41 6.25 -7.82
N GLY A 78 -14.29 6.86 -8.22
CA GLY A 78 -12.95 6.41 -7.84
C GLY A 78 -12.43 7.15 -6.61
N TYR A 79 -11.61 6.46 -5.82
CA TYR A 79 -11.01 6.95 -4.59
C TYR A 79 -9.49 7.11 -4.74
N SER A 80 -8.88 7.92 -3.87
CA SER A 80 -7.44 8.22 -3.91
C SER A 80 -6.54 7.03 -3.58
N ASP A 81 -7.08 6.02 -2.88
CA ASP A 81 -6.37 4.76 -2.64
C ASP A 81 -6.36 3.85 -3.89
N GLY A 82 -7.01 4.27 -4.98
CA GLY A 82 -7.16 3.55 -6.23
C GLY A 82 -8.34 2.59 -6.27
N SER A 83 -9.11 2.47 -5.17
CA SER A 83 -10.36 1.71 -5.17
C SER A 83 -11.45 2.46 -5.92
N ALA A 84 -12.49 1.74 -6.34
CA ALA A 84 -13.67 2.38 -6.94
C ALA A 84 -14.95 1.68 -6.53
N VAL A 85 -16.03 2.45 -6.47
CA VAL A 85 -17.39 1.98 -6.25
C VAL A 85 -18.28 2.34 -7.43
N ARG A 86 -19.26 1.49 -7.72
CA ARG A 86 -20.29 1.72 -8.74
C ARG A 86 -21.63 1.38 -8.11
N ALA A 87 -22.26 2.39 -7.51
CA ALA A 87 -23.48 2.21 -6.75
C ALA A 87 -24.69 1.91 -7.66
N ILE A 88 -25.47 0.92 -7.25
CA ILE A 88 -26.74 0.52 -7.88
C ILE A 88 -27.91 1.02 -7.04
N VAL A 89 -27.83 0.83 -5.72
CA VAL A 89 -28.76 1.41 -4.75
C VAL A 89 -27.99 2.13 -3.65
N LEU A 90 -28.50 3.27 -3.19
CA LEU A 90 -27.87 4.07 -2.14
C LEU A 90 -28.93 4.69 -1.22
N ARG A 91 -28.63 4.72 0.08
CA ARG A 91 -29.43 5.40 1.08
C ARG A 91 -28.58 6.35 1.91
N SER A 92 -28.86 7.66 1.78
CA SER A 92 -28.18 8.71 2.52
C SER A 92 -28.71 8.85 3.96
N PRO A 93 -27.88 9.33 4.92
CA PRO A 93 -28.31 9.54 6.30
C PRO A 93 -29.36 10.65 6.39
N LYS A 94 -30.10 10.68 7.50
CA LYS A 94 -31.10 11.73 7.77
C LYS A 94 -30.48 13.11 8.03
N THR A 95 -29.17 13.18 8.27
CA THR A 95 -28.42 14.39 8.64
C THR A 95 -27.98 15.25 7.45
N PHE A 96 -28.51 15.03 6.25
CA PHE A 96 -28.11 15.69 4.98
C PHE A 96 -26.68 15.42 4.51
N TYR A 97 -25.72 15.03 5.34
CA TYR A 97 -24.41 14.55 4.90
C TYR A 97 -23.86 13.55 5.92
N GLY A 98 -22.99 12.65 5.47
CA GLY A 98 -22.36 11.67 6.35
C GLY A 98 -22.16 10.29 5.71
N PRO A 99 -21.68 9.33 6.52
CA PRO A 99 -21.60 7.94 6.11
C PRO A 99 -22.98 7.40 5.73
N SER A 100 -23.03 6.73 4.58
CA SER A 100 -24.22 6.21 3.91
C SER A 100 -23.96 4.79 3.45
N TYR A 101 -25.02 4.00 3.32
CA TYR A 101 -24.92 2.66 2.79
C TYR A 101 -25.29 2.63 1.33
N ALA A 102 -24.48 1.93 0.54
CA ALA A 102 -24.76 1.67 -0.86
C ALA A 102 -24.44 0.22 -1.20
N ALA A 103 -25.16 -0.33 -2.17
CA ALA A 103 -24.88 -1.64 -2.74
C ALA A 103 -24.57 -1.51 -4.24
N GLY A 104 -23.57 -2.23 -4.72
CA GLY A 104 -23.08 -2.10 -6.08
C GLY A 104 -21.77 -2.85 -6.30
N PHE A 105 -21.02 -2.45 -7.32
CA PHE A 105 -19.71 -3.05 -7.60
C PHE A 105 -18.60 -2.28 -6.88
N PHE A 106 -17.70 -2.99 -6.23
CA PHE A 106 -16.50 -2.45 -5.60
C PHE A 106 -15.27 -3.13 -6.18
N CYS A 107 -14.20 -2.39 -6.40
CA CYS A 107 -12.89 -2.95 -6.73
C CYS A 107 -11.79 -2.35 -5.85
N SER A 108 -10.84 -3.20 -5.48
CA SER A 108 -9.58 -2.78 -4.88
C SER A 108 -8.52 -2.58 -5.97
N PRO A 109 -7.53 -1.68 -5.78
CA PRO A 109 -6.45 -1.48 -6.76
C PRO A 109 -5.74 -2.81 -7.07
N PRO A 110 -5.43 -3.12 -8.35
CA PRO A 110 -5.49 -2.24 -9.53
C PRO A 110 -6.86 -2.19 -10.26
N CYS A 111 -7.96 -2.59 -9.61
CA CYS A 111 -9.32 -2.58 -10.16
C CYS A 111 -9.51 -3.45 -11.42
N ASP A 112 -8.84 -4.60 -11.45
CA ASP A 112 -9.00 -5.66 -12.45
C ASP A 112 -10.12 -6.65 -12.10
N ALA A 113 -10.53 -6.69 -10.83
CA ALA A 113 -11.55 -7.58 -10.30
C ALA A 113 -12.53 -6.84 -9.39
N PHE A 114 -13.80 -7.26 -9.44
CA PHE A 114 -14.91 -6.59 -8.77
C PHE A 114 -15.70 -7.54 -7.86
N LEU A 115 -16.13 -7.00 -6.74
CA LEU A 115 -17.09 -7.59 -5.81
C LEU A 115 -18.44 -6.91 -6.00
N PHE A 116 -19.51 -7.69 -6.03
CA PHE A 116 -20.83 -7.15 -5.71
C PHE A 116 -20.94 -7.08 -4.18
N ALA A 117 -21.11 -5.87 -3.65
CA ALA A 117 -20.88 -5.58 -2.25
C ALA A 117 -21.87 -4.54 -1.70
N VAL A 118 -22.05 -4.56 -0.37
CA VAL A 118 -22.53 -3.42 0.40
C VAL A 118 -21.31 -2.72 0.98
N TYR A 119 -21.25 -1.41 0.81
CA TYR A 119 -20.17 -0.59 1.32
C TYR A 119 -20.70 0.70 1.96
N ILE A 120 -19.93 1.21 2.93
CA ILE A 120 -20.16 2.50 3.54
C ILE A 120 -19.36 3.55 2.76
N VAL A 121 -20.04 4.59 2.31
CA VAL A 121 -19.49 5.73 1.56
C VAL A 121 -19.92 7.03 2.21
N TYR A 122 -19.17 8.11 2.01
CA TYR A 122 -19.61 9.42 2.48
C TYR A 122 -20.45 10.12 1.42
N THR A 123 -21.59 10.71 1.79
CA THR A 123 -22.44 11.46 0.84
C THR A 123 -22.73 12.89 1.29
N ASN A 124 -23.04 13.74 0.32
CA ASN A 124 -23.57 15.08 0.55
C ASN A 124 -25.12 15.08 0.55
N SER A 125 -25.72 16.27 0.60
CA SER A 125 -27.18 16.48 0.67
C SER A 125 -27.95 16.06 -0.57
N GLY A 126 -27.27 15.93 -1.71
CA GLY A 126 -27.84 15.41 -2.95
C GLY A 126 -27.67 13.90 -3.12
N ALA A 127 -27.30 13.17 -2.06
CA ALA A 127 -26.94 11.74 -2.12
C ALA A 127 -25.78 11.43 -3.08
N GLY A 128 -24.98 12.44 -3.42
CA GLY A 128 -23.75 12.26 -4.19
C GLY A 128 -22.65 11.70 -3.30
N ILE A 129 -21.97 10.64 -3.77
CA ILE A 129 -20.80 10.08 -3.11
C ILE A 129 -19.66 11.11 -3.19
N THR A 130 -19.12 11.51 -2.05
CA THR A 130 -18.07 12.53 -1.91
C THR A 130 -16.95 12.05 -0.98
N MET A 131 -16.01 12.92 -0.62
CA MET A 131 -14.84 12.61 0.21
C MET A 131 -14.00 11.44 -0.33
N THR A 132 -13.69 11.49 -1.62
CA THR A 132 -12.93 10.43 -2.32
C THR A 132 -11.48 10.27 -1.85
N THR A 133 -10.98 11.19 -1.03
CA THR A 133 -9.61 11.15 -0.46
C THR A 133 -9.56 10.55 0.94
N THR A 134 -10.46 10.95 1.83
CA THR A 134 -10.43 10.54 3.25
C THR A 134 -11.57 9.60 3.64
N GLY A 135 -12.69 9.64 2.90
CA GLY A 135 -13.86 8.79 3.05
C GLY A 135 -13.76 7.49 2.26
N ILE A 136 -12.61 6.81 2.33
CA ILE A 136 -12.36 5.54 1.63
C ILE A 136 -13.47 4.53 1.94
N PRO A 137 -14.08 3.90 0.93
CA PRO A 137 -15.25 3.07 1.09
C PRO A 137 -14.94 1.86 1.95
N GLN A 138 -15.84 1.53 2.87
CA GLN A 138 -15.69 0.36 3.72
C GLN A 138 -16.64 -0.73 3.24
N VAL A 139 -16.11 -1.79 2.63
CA VAL A 139 -16.90 -2.98 2.29
C VAL A 139 -17.30 -3.67 3.59
N VAL A 140 -18.60 -3.83 3.79
CA VAL A 140 -19.19 -4.43 5.01
C VAL A 140 -19.94 -5.73 4.70
N TRP A 141 -20.18 -6.01 3.42
CA TRP A 141 -20.70 -7.29 2.94
C TRP A 141 -20.35 -7.48 1.47
N SER A 142 -20.16 -8.72 1.01
CA SER A 142 -20.06 -9.01 -0.43
C SER A 142 -20.47 -10.44 -0.78
N ALA A 143 -21.01 -10.59 -1.99
CA ALA A 143 -21.61 -11.83 -2.48
C ALA A 143 -20.59 -12.84 -3.01
N ASN A 144 -19.50 -12.37 -3.62
CA ASN A 144 -18.63 -13.17 -4.48
C ASN A 144 -17.15 -13.06 -4.09
N ARG A 145 -16.83 -13.03 -2.79
CA ARG A 145 -15.44 -12.95 -2.28
C ARG A 145 -14.51 -14.03 -2.83
N ALA A 146 -15.02 -15.26 -2.96
CA ALA A 146 -14.25 -16.40 -3.49
C ALA A 146 -14.05 -16.36 -5.00
N ARG A 147 -14.90 -15.62 -5.74
CA ARG A 147 -14.84 -15.51 -7.20
C ARG A 147 -15.21 -14.08 -7.64
N PRO A 148 -14.27 -13.13 -7.54
CA PRO A 148 -14.44 -11.79 -8.08
C PRO A 148 -14.77 -11.81 -9.58
N VAL A 149 -15.54 -10.84 -10.06
CA VAL A 149 -15.97 -10.74 -11.46
C VAL A 149 -15.16 -9.69 -12.22
N ARG A 150 -15.13 -9.78 -13.55
CA ARG A 150 -14.42 -8.82 -14.41
C ARG A 150 -15.28 -7.59 -14.73
N GLU A 151 -14.65 -6.61 -15.37
CA GLU A 151 -15.35 -5.53 -16.07
C GLU A 151 -16.39 -6.11 -17.05
N ASN A 152 -17.55 -5.46 -17.17
CA ASN A 152 -18.73 -5.89 -17.95
C ASN A 152 -19.50 -7.11 -17.41
N ALA A 153 -19.18 -7.62 -16.21
CA ALA A 153 -20.05 -8.54 -15.49
C ALA A 153 -21.46 -7.96 -15.29
N THR A 154 -22.48 -8.79 -15.09
CA THR A 154 -23.87 -8.31 -14.97
C THR A 154 -24.55 -8.78 -13.71
N LEU A 155 -25.24 -7.85 -13.05
CA LEU A 155 -26.18 -8.12 -11.96
C LEU A 155 -27.59 -7.96 -12.50
N GLU A 156 -28.47 -8.93 -12.27
CA GLU A 156 -29.85 -8.88 -12.71
C GLU A 156 -30.78 -9.25 -11.56
N LEU A 157 -31.76 -8.39 -11.29
CA LEU A 157 -32.93 -8.75 -10.50
C LEU A 157 -34.00 -9.25 -11.46
N THR A 158 -34.10 -10.57 -11.58
CA THR A 158 -34.91 -11.24 -12.60
C THR A 158 -36.41 -11.06 -12.36
N TYR A 159 -37.24 -11.28 -13.39
CA TYR A 159 -38.70 -11.21 -13.28
C TYR A 159 -39.29 -12.21 -12.27
N ASN A 160 -38.61 -13.32 -12.02
CA ASN A 160 -39.02 -14.35 -11.05
C ASN A 160 -38.48 -14.08 -9.62
N GLY A 161 -37.84 -12.93 -9.39
CA GLY A 161 -37.44 -12.49 -8.06
C GLY A 161 -36.09 -13.00 -7.57
N ASN A 162 -35.19 -13.41 -8.47
CA ASN A 162 -33.84 -13.83 -8.13
C ASN A 162 -32.84 -12.71 -8.40
N LEU A 163 -31.89 -12.48 -7.50
CA LEU A 163 -30.77 -11.57 -7.76
C LEU A 163 -29.58 -12.41 -8.22
N VAL A 164 -29.15 -12.22 -9.47
CA VAL A 164 -28.18 -13.08 -10.15
C VAL A 164 -26.97 -12.26 -10.59
N LEU A 165 -25.78 -12.72 -10.21
CA LEU A 165 -24.50 -12.16 -10.65
C LEU A 165 -23.85 -13.13 -11.64
N SER A 166 -23.55 -12.64 -12.84
CA SER A 166 -22.83 -13.37 -13.88
C SER A 166 -21.56 -12.62 -14.29
N ASP A 167 -20.48 -13.34 -14.60
CA ASP A 167 -19.23 -12.74 -15.09
C ASP A 167 -19.39 -12.24 -16.54
N ALA A 168 -18.37 -11.53 -17.06
CA ALA A 168 -18.38 -10.94 -18.40
C ALA A 168 -18.58 -11.95 -19.55
N ASP A 169 -18.26 -13.23 -19.33
CA ASP A 169 -18.49 -14.32 -20.27
C ASP A 169 -19.89 -14.98 -20.14
N GLY A 170 -20.73 -14.45 -19.25
CA GLY A 170 -22.07 -14.98 -18.95
C GLY A 170 -22.09 -16.14 -17.96
N SER A 171 -20.95 -16.56 -17.41
CA SER A 171 -20.91 -17.62 -16.40
C SER A 171 -21.55 -17.17 -15.08
N LEU A 172 -22.40 -18.02 -14.50
CA LEU A 172 -23.02 -17.75 -13.19
C LEU A 172 -21.95 -17.72 -12.10
N VAL A 173 -21.93 -16.64 -11.31
CA VAL A 173 -20.97 -16.45 -10.21
C VAL A 173 -21.67 -16.58 -8.86
N TRP A 174 -22.83 -15.94 -8.70
CA TRP A 174 -23.59 -15.96 -7.45
C TRP A 174 -25.08 -15.73 -7.71
N SER A 175 -25.95 -16.23 -6.83
CA SER A 175 -27.37 -15.85 -6.82
C SER A 175 -27.96 -15.89 -5.41
N SER A 176 -28.98 -15.07 -5.15
CA SER A 176 -29.70 -15.06 -3.87
C SER A 176 -30.53 -16.32 -3.61
N GLY A 177 -30.85 -17.10 -4.64
CA GLY A 177 -31.68 -18.31 -4.51
C GLY A 177 -33.14 -18.01 -4.18
N SER A 178 -33.61 -16.79 -4.45
CA SER A 178 -34.96 -16.31 -4.12
C SER A 178 -35.98 -16.48 -5.25
N SER A 179 -35.58 -17.13 -6.34
CA SER A 179 -36.46 -17.44 -7.48
C SER A 179 -37.78 -18.07 -7.04
N GLY A 180 -38.90 -17.49 -7.48
CA GLY A 180 -40.25 -18.00 -7.22
C GLY A 180 -40.81 -17.69 -5.83
N ARG A 181 -40.11 -16.87 -5.01
CA ARG A 181 -40.53 -16.50 -3.65
C ARG A 181 -41.26 -15.14 -3.58
N SER A 182 -41.97 -14.76 -4.64
CA SER A 182 -42.83 -13.56 -4.71
C SER A 182 -42.11 -12.22 -4.40
N VAL A 183 -40.81 -12.11 -4.69
CA VAL A 183 -40.08 -10.85 -4.56
C VAL A 183 -40.71 -9.79 -5.46
N ALA A 184 -40.91 -8.58 -4.93
CA ALA A 184 -41.45 -7.41 -5.60
C ALA A 184 -40.36 -6.36 -5.88
N GLY A 185 -39.29 -6.33 -5.10
CA GLY A 185 -38.19 -5.39 -5.29
C GLY A 185 -36.98 -5.65 -4.39
N MET A 186 -35.99 -4.79 -4.53
CA MET A 186 -34.76 -4.77 -3.73
C MET A 186 -34.60 -3.40 -3.05
N GLU A 187 -34.07 -3.36 -1.83
CA GLU A 187 -33.81 -2.14 -1.06
C GLU A 187 -32.51 -2.22 -0.25
N ILE A 188 -31.77 -1.12 -0.12
CA ILE A 188 -30.73 -0.94 0.91
C ILE A 188 -31.29 -0.13 2.09
N THR A 189 -31.27 -0.70 3.29
CA THR A 189 -31.81 -0.05 4.50
C THR A 189 -30.85 1.00 5.06
N ASP A 190 -31.34 1.82 6.01
CA ASP A 190 -30.53 2.80 6.74
C ASP A 190 -29.52 2.15 7.72
N THR A 191 -29.67 0.85 7.97
CA THR A 191 -28.70 0.03 8.73
C THR A 191 -27.71 -0.71 7.84
N GLY A 192 -27.79 -0.56 6.51
CA GLY A 192 -26.90 -1.24 5.56
C GLY A 192 -27.29 -2.67 5.22
N ASN A 193 -28.54 -3.07 5.48
CA ASN A 193 -29.07 -4.37 5.08
C ASN A 193 -29.59 -4.32 3.65
N LEU A 194 -29.08 -5.16 2.76
CA LEU A 194 -29.59 -5.30 1.40
C LEU A 194 -30.69 -6.35 1.42
N VAL A 195 -31.92 -5.94 1.14
CA VAL A 195 -33.13 -6.73 1.30
C VAL A 195 -33.84 -6.95 -0.03
N LEU A 196 -34.26 -8.18 -0.29
CA LEU A 196 -35.29 -8.49 -1.29
C LEU A 196 -36.62 -8.64 -0.54
N PHE A 197 -37.65 -7.90 -0.94
CA PHE A 197 -38.93 -7.85 -0.24
C PHE A 197 -40.08 -8.26 -1.16
N ASP A 198 -41.17 -8.77 -0.59
CA ASP A 198 -42.41 -9.13 -1.30
C ASP A 198 -43.39 -7.95 -1.42
N GLN A 199 -44.57 -8.16 -2.03
CA GLN A 199 -45.60 -7.10 -2.18
C GLN A 199 -46.17 -6.57 -0.85
N ARG A 200 -45.91 -7.25 0.27
CA ARG A 200 -46.30 -6.84 1.63
C ARG A 200 -45.13 -6.23 2.40
N ASN A 201 -44.02 -5.94 1.73
CA ASN A 201 -42.74 -5.50 2.30
C ASN A 201 -42.15 -6.48 3.33
N VAL A 202 -42.46 -7.77 3.21
CA VAL A 202 -41.86 -8.82 4.03
C VAL A 202 -40.52 -9.23 3.41
N THR A 203 -39.49 -9.33 4.23
CA THR A 203 -38.15 -9.80 3.83
C THR A 203 -38.22 -11.24 3.29
N VAL A 204 -37.80 -11.41 2.03
CA VAL A 204 -37.66 -12.72 1.36
C VAL A 204 -36.22 -13.22 1.42
N TRP A 205 -35.27 -12.29 1.31
CA TRP A 205 -33.83 -12.52 1.42
C TRP A 205 -33.15 -11.26 1.95
N GLN A 206 -32.07 -11.40 2.72
CA GLN A 206 -31.32 -10.26 3.23
C GLN A 206 -29.83 -10.56 3.38
N SER A 207 -28.98 -9.55 3.19
CA SER A 207 -27.52 -9.70 3.34
C SER A 207 -27.10 -10.00 4.78
N PHE A 208 -27.88 -9.56 5.77
CA PHE A 208 -27.58 -9.77 7.19
C PHE A 208 -27.51 -11.24 7.61
N ASP A 209 -28.22 -12.13 6.90
CA ASP A 209 -28.21 -13.58 7.15
C ASP A 209 -26.99 -14.28 6.52
N HIS A 210 -26.19 -13.54 5.76
CA HIS A 210 -25.00 -14.02 5.05
C HIS A 210 -23.78 -13.17 5.42
N PRO A 211 -23.40 -13.09 6.70
CA PRO A 211 -22.29 -12.25 7.14
C PRO A 211 -20.97 -12.69 6.50
N THR A 212 -20.01 -11.77 6.48
CA THR A 212 -18.71 -12.01 5.87
C THR A 212 -17.59 -11.85 6.89
N ASP A 213 -16.89 -10.71 6.94
CA ASP A 213 -15.91 -10.35 7.97
C ASP A 213 -16.43 -9.31 8.96
N THR A 214 -17.57 -8.69 8.64
CA THR A 214 -18.06 -7.48 9.29
C THR A 214 -19.47 -7.70 9.87
N LEU A 215 -19.74 -7.04 11.00
CA LEU A 215 -21.04 -6.97 11.66
C LEU A 215 -21.48 -5.50 11.78
N LEU A 216 -22.70 -5.20 11.34
CA LEU A 216 -23.29 -3.87 11.42
C LEU A 216 -24.24 -3.71 12.63
N PRO A 217 -24.48 -2.48 13.13
CA PRO A 217 -25.45 -2.24 14.19
C PRO A 217 -26.84 -2.77 13.80
N GLY A 218 -27.46 -3.53 14.71
CA GLY A 218 -28.73 -4.22 14.52
C GLY A 218 -28.60 -5.61 13.87
N GLN A 219 -27.45 -5.96 13.30
CA GLN A 219 -27.21 -7.29 12.74
C GLN A 219 -27.01 -8.32 13.86
N SER A 220 -27.42 -9.56 13.57
CA SER A 220 -27.30 -10.67 14.50
C SER A 220 -26.62 -11.87 13.85
N LEU A 221 -25.68 -12.48 14.56
CA LEU A 221 -25.12 -13.79 14.23
C LEU A 221 -25.90 -14.86 14.98
N MET A 222 -26.46 -15.81 14.24
CA MET A 222 -27.16 -16.96 14.80
C MET A 222 -26.20 -18.12 15.04
N GLU A 223 -26.56 -19.03 15.93
CA GLU A 223 -25.86 -20.29 16.16
C GLU A 223 -25.49 -20.99 14.84
N GLY A 224 -24.21 -21.34 14.69
CA GLY A 224 -23.66 -21.94 13.47
C GLY A 224 -23.16 -20.94 12.42
N MET A 225 -23.53 -19.66 12.49
CA MET A 225 -22.98 -18.61 11.62
C MET A 225 -21.54 -18.27 11.99
N LYS A 226 -20.77 -17.81 11.00
CA LYS A 226 -19.36 -17.46 11.14
C LYS A 226 -19.07 -16.09 10.53
N LEU A 227 -18.21 -15.32 11.20
CA LEU A 227 -17.45 -14.24 10.58
C LEU A 227 -16.09 -14.79 10.18
N ARG A 228 -15.67 -14.61 8.93
CA ARG A 228 -14.35 -15.03 8.43
C ARG A 228 -13.55 -13.81 8.03
N ALA A 229 -12.33 -13.70 8.54
CA ALA A 229 -11.44 -12.59 8.22
C ALA A 229 -10.98 -12.62 6.76
N ASN A 230 -10.60 -11.46 6.22
CA ASN A 230 -9.89 -11.38 4.94
C ASN A 230 -8.44 -11.88 5.08
N SER A 231 -7.85 -12.32 3.97
CA SER A 231 -6.46 -12.82 3.93
C SER A 231 -5.42 -11.72 4.21
N THR A 232 -5.70 -10.51 3.76
CA THR A 232 -4.94 -9.29 4.04
C THR A 232 -5.90 -8.10 4.07
N THR A 233 -5.41 -6.91 4.37
CA THR A 233 -6.19 -5.66 4.29
C THR A 233 -6.70 -5.35 2.89
N THR A 234 -6.01 -5.81 1.84
CA THR A 234 -6.33 -5.51 0.43
C THR A 234 -6.90 -6.69 -0.35
N ASN A 235 -6.81 -7.91 0.19
CA ASN A 235 -7.30 -9.11 -0.46
C ASN A 235 -8.47 -9.73 0.33
N SER A 236 -9.67 -9.58 -0.21
CA SER A 236 -10.94 -10.04 0.37
C SER A 236 -11.17 -11.56 0.28
N THR A 237 -10.21 -12.36 -0.19
CA THR A 237 -10.29 -13.83 -0.06
C THR A 237 -10.27 -14.25 1.41
N GLU A 238 -11.02 -15.28 1.76
CA GLU A 238 -11.14 -15.76 3.14
C GLU A 238 -9.81 -16.27 3.71
N ASN A 239 -9.52 -15.92 4.96
CA ASN A 239 -8.40 -16.41 5.76
C ASN A 239 -8.80 -17.62 6.63
N GLN A 240 -7.82 -18.21 7.31
CA GLN A 240 -7.96 -19.27 8.30
C GLN A 240 -8.61 -18.77 9.61
N VAL A 241 -8.62 -17.46 9.88
CA VAL A 241 -9.20 -16.89 11.11
C VAL A 241 -10.71 -16.72 10.97
N TYR A 242 -11.47 -17.25 11.93
CA TYR A 242 -12.91 -17.07 11.98
C TYR A 242 -13.47 -17.00 13.40
N MET A 243 -14.61 -16.34 13.55
CA MET A 243 -15.39 -16.31 14.78
C MET A 243 -16.75 -16.97 14.53
N ALA A 244 -17.21 -17.80 15.46
CA ALA A 244 -18.43 -18.58 15.32
C ALA A 244 -19.30 -18.47 16.57
N VAL A 245 -20.62 -18.45 16.37
CA VAL A 245 -21.59 -18.58 17.46
C VAL A 245 -21.84 -20.06 17.70
N GLN A 246 -21.58 -20.50 18.92
CA GLN A 246 -21.83 -21.85 19.40
C GLN A 246 -23.01 -21.90 20.37
N PRO A 247 -23.53 -23.09 20.71
CA PRO A 247 -24.67 -23.23 21.60
C PRO A 247 -24.51 -22.54 22.97
N ASP A 248 -23.28 -22.33 23.43
CA ASP A 248 -22.92 -21.81 24.74
C ASP A 248 -22.23 -20.43 24.71
N GLY A 249 -22.04 -19.80 23.54
CA GLY A 249 -21.42 -18.48 23.47
C GLY A 249 -20.77 -18.12 22.13
N LEU A 250 -19.81 -17.19 22.20
CA LEU A 250 -19.06 -16.68 21.05
C LEU A 250 -17.60 -17.11 21.13
N PHE A 251 -17.07 -17.67 20.05
CA PHE A 251 -15.75 -18.31 20.04
C PHE A 251 -14.97 -17.92 18.79
N ALA A 252 -13.66 -17.76 18.91
CA ALA A 252 -12.78 -17.45 17.79
C ALA A 252 -11.70 -18.52 17.60
N TYR A 253 -11.48 -18.88 16.34
CA TYR A 253 -10.70 -20.02 15.92
C TYR A 253 -9.73 -19.68 14.79
N VAL A 254 -8.70 -20.51 14.67
CA VAL A 254 -7.91 -20.63 13.46
C VAL A 254 -8.14 -22.00 12.83
N GLU A 255 -8.53 -21.98 11.56
CA GLU A 255 -8.79 -23.13 10.72
C GLU A 255 -7.53 -24.00 10.64
N SER A 256 -7.64 -25.18 11.23
CA SER A 256 -6.66 -26.24 11.23
C SER A 256 -7.40 -27.55 11.52
N THR A 257 -6.72 -28.68 11.54
CA THR A 257 -7.34 -29.97 11.82
C THR A 257 -6.70 -30.61 13.06
N PRO A 258 -7.38 -30.61 14.22
CA PRO A 258 -8.64 -29.93 14.55
C PRO A 258 -8.51 -28.38 14.60
N PRO A 259 -9.61 -27.61 14.53
CA PRO A 259 -9.58 -26.15 14.65
C PRO A 259 -9.08 -25.69 16.03
N GLN A 260 -8.19 -24.70 16.05
CA GLN A 260 -7.53 -24.25 17.28
C GLN A 260 -8.22 -23.02 17.86
N LEU A 261 -8.61 -23.08 19.13
CA LEU A 261 -9.34 -22.03 19.85
C LEU A 261 -8.38 -20.98 20.41
N TYR A 262 -8.60 -19.70 20.11
CA TYR A 262 -7.79 -18.59 20.66
C TYR A 262 -8.59 -17.59 21.50
N TYR A 263 -9.91 -17.58 21.41
CA TYR A 263 -10.77 -16.74 22.23
C TYR A 263 -12.12 -17.41 22.48
N SER A 264 -12.65 -17.29 23.69
CA SER A 264 -13.96 -17.80 24.06
C SER A 264 -14.67 -16.87 25.05
N HIS A 265 -15.93 -16.54 24.77
CA HIS A 265 -16.85 -15.91 25.69
C HIS A 265 -18.05 -16.85 25.90
N SER A 266 -17.88 -17.80 26.81
CA SER A 266 -18.91 -18.78 27.17
C SER A 266 -19.85 -18.22 28.23
N VAL A 267 -21.16 -18.45 28.07
CA VAL A 267 -22.18 -18.08 29.04
C VAL A 267 -22.60 -19.34 29.80
N ASN A 268 -22.15 -19.46 31.04
CA ASN A 268 -22.40 -20.64 31.87
C ASN A 268 -23.88 -20.71 32.31
N THR A 269 -24.72 -21.30 31.46
CA THR A 269 -26.14 -21.53 31.71
C THR A 269 -26.50 -22.93 31.25
N ASN A 270 -27.27 -23.66 32.06
CA ASN A 270 -27.89 -24.90 31.62
C ASN A 270 -28.93 -24.54 30.56
N LYS A 271 -28.57 -24.66 29.28
CA LYS A 271 -29.46 -24.44 28.14
C LYS A 271 -30.63 -25.43 28.23
N SER A 272 -31.74 -24.98 28.81
CA SER A 272 -32.95 -25.79 29.03
C SER A 272 -33.95 -25.68 27.88
N GLY A 273 -33.85 -24.61 27.07
CA GLY A 273 -34.68 -24.35 25.89
C GLY A 273 -34.02 -24.79 24.57
N LYS A 274 -34.85 -24.86 23.51
CA LYS A 274 -34.41 -25.15 22.13
C LYS A 274 -34.00 -23.91 21.35
N ASP A 275 -34.06 -22.73 21.95
CA ASP A 275 -33.75 -21.48 21.26
C ASP A 275 -32.28 -21.45 20.85
N PRO A 276 -31.96 -21.11 19.59
CA PRO A 276 -30.59 -21.00 19.13
C PRO A 276 -29.90 -19.81 19.80
N THR A 277 -28.61 -19.94 20.08
CA THR A 277 -27.81 -18.83 20.60
C THR A 277 -27.72 -17.73 19.54
N LYS A 278 -27.84 -16.47 19.97
CA LYS A 278 -27.83 -15.31 19.09
C LYS A 278 -26.92 -14.24 19.64
N VAL A 279 -26.04 -13.69 18.81
CA VAL A 279 -25.16 -12.57 19.15
C VAL A 279 -25.56 -11.35 18.34
N THR A 280 -25.98 -10.27 19.01
CA THR A 280 -26.49 -9.05 18.35
C THR A 280 -25.57 -7.88 18.65
N PHE A 281 -25.15 -7.17 17.61
CA PHE A 281 -24.41 -5.92 17.77
C PHE A 281 -25.40 -4.76 17.89
N THR A 282 -25.39 -4.07 19.02
CA THR A 282 -26.22 -2.89 19.29
C THR A 282 -25.33 -1.72 19.71
N ASN A 283 -25.90 -0.51 19.71
CA ASN A 283 -25.17 0.65 20.18
C ASN A 283 -24.72 0.46 21.64
N GLY A 284 -23.40 0.47 21.88
CA GLY A 284 -22.80 0.30 23.20
C GLY A 284 -22.66 -1.13 23.72
N SER A 285 -23.08 -2.16 22.97
CA SER A 285 -22.87 -3.55 23.39
C SER A 285 -22.88 -4.58 22.26
N LEU A 286 -22.10 -5.65 22.46
CA LEU A 286 -22.28 -6.91 21.75
C LEU A 286 -22.98 -7.89 22.70
N SER A 287 -24.25 -8.17 22.44
CA SER A 287 -25.14 -8.91 23.34
C SER A 287 -25.30 -10.37 22.90
N ILE A 288 -24.95 -11.29 23.79
CA ILE A 288 -24.96 -12.74 23.58
C ILE A 288 -26.16 -13.34 24.32
N PHE A 289 -27.15 -13.78 23.57
CA PHE A 289 -28.38 -14.40 24.04
C PHE A 289 -28.27 -15.92 23.88
N VAL A 290 -27.91 -16.64 24.93
CA VAL A 290 -27.97 -18.12 24.97
C VAL A 290 -29.39 -18.61 25.27
N GLN A 291 -30.19 -17.78 25.94
CA GLN A 291 -31.62 -17.97 26.20
C GLN A 291 -32.37 -16.65 26.02
N SER A 292 -33.69 -16.72 25.87
CA SER A 292 -34.56 -15.58 25.57
C SER A 292 -34.72 -14.53 26.69
N THR A 293 -34.12 -14.71 27.88
CA THR A 293 -34.43 -13.89 29.07
C THR A 293 -33.38 -12.86 29.48
N GLN A 294 -32.07 -13.18 29.46
CA GLN A 294 -31.00 -12.23 29.81
C GLN A 294 -29.74 -12.44 28.96
N PRO A 295 -29.25 -11.41 28.24
CA PRO A 295 -28.00 -11.50 27.50
C PRO A 295 -26.77 -11.33 28.40
N SER A 296 -25.68 -12.02 28.04
CA SER A 296 -24.33 -11.62 28.46
C SER A 296 -23.83 -10.54 27.51
N ASN A 297 -23.32 -9.43 28.04
CA ASN A 297 -22.92 -8.28 27.23
C ASN A 297 -21.41 -8.08 27.27
N ILE A 298 -20.81 -7.87 26.10
CA ILE A 298 -19.51 -7.23 25.97
C ILE A 298 -19.77 -5.72 25.79
N SER A 299 -19.27 -4.91 26.72
CA SER A 299 -19.46 -3.45 26.73
C SER A 299 -18.65 -2.81 25.59
N LEU A 300 -19.29 -1.92 24.83
CA LEU A 300 -18.67 -1.19 23.74
C LEU A 300 -18.80 0.33 23.97
N PRO A 301 -17.89 1.16 23.41
CA PRO A 301 -18.09 2.60 23.35
C PRO A 301 -19.43 2.96 22.69
N GLN A 302 -20.16 3.91 23.28
CA GLN A 302 -21.39 4.44 22.70
C GLN A 302 -21.09 5.15 21.37
N ALA A 303 -21.91 4.90 20.36
CA ALA A 303 -21.76 5.45 19.03
C ALA A 303 -22.04 6.95 19.00
N SER A 304 -21.03 7.71 18.57
CA SER A 304 -21.15 9.14 18.24
C SER A 304 -21.47 9.37 16.76
N SER A 305 -21.18 8.37 15.92
CA SER A 305 -21.43 8.37 14.48
C SER A 305 -21.70 6.94 13.98
N THR A 306 -21.59 6.70 12.67
CA THR A 306 -21.70 5.35 12.11
C THR A 306 -20.56 4.46 12.62
N GLN A 307 -20.93 3.28 13.14
CA GLN A 307 -20.00 2.27 13.60
C GLN A 307 -20.16 0.96 12.82
N TYR A 308 -19.08 0.21 12.68
CA TYR A 308 -19.10 -1.18 12.25
C TYR A 308 -18.00 -1.97 12.97
N MET A 309 -18.17 -3.28 13.09
CA MET A 309 -17.20 -4.15 13.74
C MET A 309 -16.66 -5.15 12.71
N ARG A 310 -15.34 -5.32 12.62
CA ARG A 310 -14.70 -6.22 11.64
C ARG A 310 -13.72 -7.17 12.30
N LEU A 311 -13.78 -8.44 11.92
CA LEU A 311 -12.76 -9.44 12.25
C LEU A 311 -11.59 -9.29 11.27
N GLU A 312 -10.46 -8.86 11.79
CA GLU A 312 -9.27 -8.55 11.01
C GLU A 312 -8.39 -9.80 10.81
N PHE A 313 -7.54 -9.75 9.78
CA PHE A 313 -6.69 -10.87 9.37
C PHE A 313 -5.70 -11.33 10.46
N ASP A 314 -5.43 -10.47 11.44
CA ASP A 314 -4.56 -10.73 12.58
C ASP A 314 -5.26 -11.41 13.77
N GLY A 315 -6.58 -11.64 13.67
CA GLY A 315 -7.36 -12.27 14.73
C GLY A 315 -8.14 -11.33 15.62
N HIS A 316 -7.90 -10.02 15.53
CA HIS A 316 -8.59 -9.03 16.36
C HIS A 316 -10.00 -8.72 15.83
N LEU A 317 -10.92 -8.41 16.74
CA LEU A 317 -12.26 -7.94 16.41
C LEU A 317 -12.34 -6.45 16.74
N ARG A 318 -12.20 -5.59 15.74
CA ARG A 318 -12.07 -4.15 15.95
C ARG A 318 -13.38 -3.42 15.66
N LEU A 319 -13.73 -2.49 16.55
CA LEU A 319 -14.85 -1.56 16.38
C LEU A 319 -14.33 -0.27 15.75
N TYR A 320 -14.86 0.05 14.57
CA TYR A 320 -14.56 1.26 13.82
C TYR A 320 -15.69 2.26 13.98
N GLU A 321 -15.34 3.54 14.09
CA GLU A 321 -16.28 4.66 14.08
C GLU A 321 -15.79 5.74 13.10
N TRP A 322 -16.73 6.41 12.42
CA TRP A 322 -16.43 7.57 11.60
C TRP A 322 -16.20 8.81 12.44
N SER A 323 -14.98 9.37 12.37
CA SER A 323 -14.64 10.63 13.02
C SER A 323 -15.00 11.82 12.13
N ASN A 324 -16.01 12.60 12.54
CA ASN A 324 -16.39 13.83 11.83
C ASN A 324 -15.29 14.91 11.87
N THR A 325 -14.50 14.96 12.95
CA THR A 325 -13.39 15.94 13.10
C THR A 325 -12.17 15.54 12.28
N GLY A 326 -11.84 14.25 12.26
CA GLY A 326 -10.69 13.72 11.52
C GLY A 326 -11.01 13.30 10.07
N ALA A 327 -12.28 13.37 9.66
CA ALA A 327 -12.77 12.98 8.34
C ALA A 327 -12.31 11.56 7.89
N LYS A 328 -12.22 10.62 8.84
CA LYS A 328 -11.66 9.28 8.62
C LYS A 328 -12.27 8.23 9.55
N TRP A 329 -12.14 6.97 9.18
CA TRP A 329 -12.45 5.84 10.07
C TRP A 329 -11.37 5.65 11.13
N THR A 330 -11.79 5.43 12.37
CA THR A 330 -10.88 5.22 13.51
C THR A 330 -11.28 3.98 14.30
N VAL A 331 -10.31 3.18 14.73
CA VAL A 331 -10.54 2.09 15.69
C VAL A 331 -10.79 2.72 17.06
N VAL A 332 -11.99 2.53 17.59
CA VAL A 332 -12.39 3.06 18.92
C VAL A 332 -12.35 2.00 20.01
N SER A 333 -12.35 0.72 19.63
CA SER A 333 -12.21 -0.39 20.57
C SER A 333 -11.67 -1.63 19.89
N ASP A 334 -10.86 -2.39 20.63
CA ASP A 334 -10.60 -3.80 20.34
C ASP A 334 -11.54 -4.64 21.22
N VAL A 335 -12.53 -5.25 20.58
CA VAL A 335 -13.70 -5.86 21.22
C VAL A 335 -13.31 -7.15 21.94
N ILE A 336 -12.37 -7.89 21.37
CA ILE A 336 -11.80 -9.08 21.98
C ILE A 336 -10.37 -8.77 22.38
N LYS A 337 -10.07 -8.89 23.67
CA LYS A 337 -8.70 -8.82 24.17
C LYS A 337 -8.31 -10.19 24.66
N VAL A 338 -7.17 -10.68 24.21
CA VAL A 338 -6.58 -11.92 24.68
C VAL A 338 -5.46 -11.57 25.67
N PHE A 339 -5.31 -12.38 26.70
CA PHE A 339 -4.33 -12.18 27.77
C PHE A 339 -3.07 -13.05 27.49
N PRO A 340 -1.84 -12.58 27.77
CA PRO A 340 -1.49 -11.34 28.48
C PRO A 340 -1.42 -10.06 27.62
N ASP A 341 -1.11 -10.19 26.34
CA ASP A 341 -0.92 -9.09 25.41
C ASP A 341 -1.22 -9.54 23.96
N ASP A 342 -0.93 -8.68 22.99
CA ASP A 342 -1.16 -8.95 21.56
C ASP A 342 -0.40 -10.18 21.03
N CYS A 343 0.65 -10.66 21.72
CA CYS A 343 1.33 -11.90 21.34
C CYS A 343 0.47 -13.15 21.53
N ALA A 344 -0.62 -13.06 22.29
CA ALA A 344 -1.56 -14.16 22.46
C ALA A 344 -2.43 -14.41 21.22
N PHE A 345 -2.45 -13.49 20.25
CA PHE A 345 -3.15 -13.70 18.99
C PHE A 345 -2.38 -14.66 18.07
N PRO A 346 -3.10 -15.54 17.36
CA PRO A 346 -2.47 -16.61 16.60
C PRO A 346 -1.64 -16.12 15.40
N MET A 347 -1.88 -14.89 14.93
CA MET A 347 -1.22 -14.32 13.74
C MET A 347 -0.15 -13.26 14.06
N ALA A 348 0.13 -12.98 15.34
CA ALA A 348 1.04 -11.92 15.76
C ALA A 348 2.42 -11.96 15.09
N CYS A 349 3.00 -13.15 14.93
CA CYS A 349 4.31 -13.35 14.32
C CYS A 349 4.33 -14.38 13.19
N GLY A 350 3.17 -14.79 12.67
CA GLY A 350 3.05 -15.83 11.67
C GLY A 350 3.46 -17.23 12.17
N LYS A 351 3.44 -18.22 11.27
CA LYS A 351 3.69 -19.63 11.64
C LYS A 351 5.09 -19.81 12.22
N TYR A 352 5.21 -20.57 13.30
CA TYR A 352 6.45 -20.84 14.04
C TYR A 352 7.18 -19.60 14.60
N GLY A 353 6.70 -18.38 14.40
CA GLY A 353 7.33 -17.17 14.95
C GLY A 353 7.07 -17.05 16.46
N ILE A 354 8.06 -16.60 17.22
CA ILE A 354 7.96 -16.36 18.67
C ILE A 354 7.79 -14.86 18.89
N CYS A 355 6.67 -14.48 19.49
CA CYS A 355 6.33 -13.11 19.85
C CYS A 355 6.79 -12.79 21.27
N THR A 356 7.56 -11.70 21.42
CA THR A 356 8.01 -11.17 22.71
C THR A 356 7.76 -9.67 22.75
N GLY A 357 6.72 -9.23 23.46
CA GLY A 357 6.36 -7.80 23.54
C GLY A 357 6.14 -7.16 22.16
N GLY A 358 5.52 -7.90 21.22
CA GLY A 358 5.29 -7.48 19.84
C GLY A 358 6.47 -7.68 18.87
N GLN A 359 7.63 -8.11 19.34
CA GLN A 359 8.77 -8.44 18.47
C GLN A 359 8.77 -9.92 18.07
N CYS A 360 9.03 -10.19 16.79
CA CYS A 360 8.98 -11.54 16.22
C CYS A 360 10.38 -12.10 15.97
N THR A 361 10.62 -13.33 16.41
CA THR A 361 11.88 -14.06 16.18
C THR A 361 11.62 -15.49 15.74
N CYS A 362 12.58 -16.12 15.06
CA CYS A 362 12.48 -17.55 14.75
C CYS A 362 13.03 -18.41 15.89
N PRO A 363 12.50 -19.64 16.07
CA PRO A 363 12.98 -20.56 17.10
C PRO A 363 14.46 -20.90 16.90
N LEU A 364 15.26 -20.71 17.95
CA LEU A 364 16.68 -21.04 18.01
C LEU A 364 16.95 -22.01 19.17
N GLN A 365 17.90 -22.92 18.99
CA GLN A 365 18.33 -23.81 20.07
C GLN A 365 19.30 -23.08 20.99
N SER A 366 18.93 -22.94 22.27
CA SER A 366 19.80 -22.41 23.30
C SER A 366 21.14 -23.17 23.29
N ASN A 367 22.24 -22.43 23.11
CA ASN A 367 23.63 -22.92 23.08
C ASN A 367 24.16 -23.56 21.78
N SER A 368 23.50 -23.38 20.63
CA SER A 368 24.09 -23.77 19.33
C SER A 368 23.75 -22.80 18.20
N SER A 369 24.66 -22.65 17.23
CA SER A 369 24.41 -21.89 15.99
C SER A 369 23.53 -22.66 14.99
N LEU A 370 23.02 -23.85 15.34
CA LEU A 370 22.14 -24.61 14.47
C LEU A 370 20.73 -24.01 14.50
N SER A 371 20.30 -23.48 13.35
CA SER A 371 18.92 -23.07 13.13
C SER A 371 18.15 -24.19 12.44
N TYR A 372 17.01 -24.63 13.00
CA TYR A 372 16.08 -25.56 12.33
C TYR A 372 15.00 -24.82 11.52
N PHE A 373 14.88 -23.51 11.73
CA PHE A 373 13.90 -22.65 11.11
C PHE A 373 14.60 -21.48 10.41
N LYS A 374 13.98 -20.96 9.37
CA LYS A 374 14.42 -19.71 8.72
C LYS A 374 13.24 -18.75 8.60
N PRO A 375 13.47 -17.43 8.66
CA PRO A 375 12.41 -16.46 8.41
C PRO A 375 11.85 -16.66 6.99
N VAL A 376 10.53 -16.47 6.84
CA VAL A 376 9.88 -16.48 5.53
C VAL A 376 10.38 -15.31 4.67
N ASP A 377 10.61 -14.16 5.32
CA ASP A 377 11.21 -12.96 4.74
C ASP A 377 12.14 -12.32 5.78
N GLU A 378 13.43 -12.18 5.46
CA GLU A 378 14.44 -11.62 6.37
C GLU A 378 14.17 -10.16 6.76
N ARG A 379 13.39 -9.42 5.95
CA ARG A 379 13.01 -8.03 6.22
C ARG A 379 11.69 -7.89 6.97
N LYS A 380 10.89 -8.96 7.05
CA LYS A 380 9.55 -8.96 7.66
C LYS A 380 9.38 -10.15 8.61
N ALA A 381 9.89 -9.99 9.83
CA ALA A 381 9.87 -11.03 10.85
C ALA A 381 8.46 -11.49 11.26
N ASN A 382 7.43 -10.65 11.09
CA ASN A 382 6.04 -10.97 11.40
C ASN A 382 5.35 -11.90 10.40
N LEU A 383 5.99 -12.21 9.26
CA LEU A 383 5.49 -13.24 8.32
C LEU A 383 5.77 -14.68 8.79
N GLY A 384 6.50 -14.83 9.90
CA GLY A 384 6.81 -16.10 10.52
C GLY A 384 8.04 -16.79 9.95
N CYS A 385 8.14 -18.07 10.28
CA CYS A 385 9.30 -18.91 10.05
C CYS A 385 8.89 -20.21 9.38
N SER A 386 9.80 -20.77 8.59
CA SER A 386 9.62 -22.05 7.91
C SER A 386 10.67 -23.06 8.38
N PRO A 387 10.29 -24.33 8.60
CA PRO A 387 11.27 -25.37 8.92
C PRO A 387 12.21 -25.58 7.73
N LEU A 388 13.51 -25.75 7.98
CA LEU A 388 14.50 -26.03 6.93
C LEU A 388 14.25 -27.37 6.24
N THR A 389 13.84 -28.37 7.02
CA THR A 389 13.53 -29.73 6.55
C THR A 389 12.08 -30.05 6.90
N PRO A 390 11.21 -30.31 5.89
CA PRO A 390 9.84 -30.75 6.14
C PRO A 390 9.80 -32.09 6.88
N ILE A 391 8.87 -32.24 7.81
CA ILE A 391 8.71 -33.47 8.60
C ILE A 391 7.98 -34.53 7.77
N SER A 392 8.62 -35.69 7.59
CA SER A 392 8.10 -36.88 6.91
C SER A 392 7.69 -37.98 7.90
N CYS A 393 6.51 -38.57 7.71
CA CYS A 393 6.06 -39.73 8.49
C CYS A 393 6.86 -41.02 8.19
N GLN A 394 7.61 -41.06 7.09
CA GLN A 394 8.41 -42.23 6.74
C GLN A 394 9.71 -42.29 7.57
N GLU A 395 10.17 -41.15 8.08
CA GLU A 395 11.43 -41.00 8.81
C GLU A 395 11.20 -40.63 10.29
N MET A 396 10.21 -41.21 10.95
CA MET A 396 9.92 -40.90 12.37
C MET A 396 11.12 -41.10 13.30
N ARG A 397 12.07 -41.97 12.94
CA ARG A 397 13.32 -42.18 13.71
C ARG A 397 14.27 -40.98 13.66
N SER A 398 14.12 -40.10 12.67
CA SER A 398 14.91 -38.88 12.47
C SER A 398 14.25 -37.65 13.10
N HIS A 399 13.07 -37.80 13.72
CA HIS A 399 12.37 -36.71 14.39
C HIS A 399 13.02 -36.41 15.74
N GLN A 400 13.25 -35.13 16.01
CA GLN A 400 13.71 -34.62 17.30
C GLN A 400 12.81 -33.47 17.76
N LEU A 401 12.97 -33.07 19.02
CA LEU A 401 12.24 -31.95 19.60
C LEU A 401 13.23 -30.83 19.95
N LEU A 402 13.00 -29.66 19.37
CA LEU A 402 13.62 -28.40 19.79
C LEU A 402 12.88 -27.91 21.04
N ALA A 403 13.60 -27.83 22.16
CA ALA A 403 13.05 -27.32 23.41
C ALA A 403 13.20 -25.79 23.49
N LEU A 404 12.10 -25.12 23.82
CA LEU A 404 12.02 -23.69 24.08
C LEU A 404 11.45 -23.51 25.49
N THR A 405 12.22 -22.88 26.37
CA THR A 405 11.77 -22.52 27.72
C THR A 405 11.01 -21.20 27.68
N ASP A 406 10.11 -20.99 28.64
CA ASP A 406 9.33 -19.76 28.80
C ASP A 406 8.53 -19.38 27.54
N VAL A 407 8.13 -20.39 26.77
CA VAL A 407 7.28 -20.25 25.59
C VAL A 407 5.97 -20.99 25.81
N SER A 408 4.87 -20.33 25.46
CA SER A 408 3.51 -20.85 25.54
C SER A 408 2.81 -20.71 24.18
N TYR A 409 1.59 -21.20 24.15
CA TYR A 409 0.70 -21.21 22.99
C TYR A 409 -0.71 -20.84 23.41
N PHE A 410 -1.47 -20.25 22.48
CA PHE A 410 -2.82 -19.75 22.75
C PHE A 410 -3.84 -20.88 22.96
N ASP A 411 -3.75 -21.96 22.18
CA ASP A 411 -4.72 -23.05 22.25
C ASP A 411 -4.39 -24.04 23.36
N VAL A 412 -5.37 -24.24 24.24
CA VAL A 412 -5.33 -25.15 25.39
C VAL A 412 -6.44 -26.19 25.35
N SER A 413 -7.17 -26.29 24.24
CA SER A 413 -8.34 -27.17 24.11
C SER A 413 -7.96 -28.65 23.91
N HIS A 414 -6.76 -28.94 23.44
CA HIS A 414 -6.30 -30.29 23.08
C HIS A 414 -5.31 -30.89 24.09
N THR A 415 -5.81 -31.22 25.28
CA THR A 415 -5.03 -31.85 26.36
C THR A 415 -4.76 -33.34 26.10
N ILE A 416 -3.51 -33.78 26.26
CA ILE A 416 -3.12 -35.20 26.27
C ILE A 416 -3.23 -35.73 27.70
N LEU A 417 -4.38 -36.30 28.05
CA LEU A 417 -4.71 -36.75 29.41
C LEU A 417 -3.71 -37.76 30.01
N ASN A 418 -3.07 -38.59 29.17
CA ASN A 418 -2.14 -39.63 29.62
C ASN A 418 -0.69 -39.14 29.78
N ALA A 419 -0.40 -37.87 29.50
CA ALA A 419 0.95 -37.30 29.56
C ALA A 419 1.03 -36.24 30.66
N THR A 420 1.32 -36.70 31.89
CA THR A 420 1.34 -35.86 33.10
C THR A 420 2.72 -35.30 33.44
N ASN A 421 3.79 -35.84 32.87
CA ASN A 421 5.15 -35.30 33.03
C ASN A 421 5.76 -34.90 31.69
N ARG A 422 6.85 -34.13 31.79
CA ARG A 422 7.58 -33.57 30.64
C ARG A 422 7.99 -34.62 29.60
N ASP A 423 8.46 -35.78 30.04
CA ASP A 423 9.01 -36.80 29.13
C ASP A 423 7.90 -37.58 28.43
N ASP A 424 6.81 -37.90 29.12
CA ASP A 424 5.60 -38.46 28.50
C ASP A 424 4.99 -37.52 27.47
N CYS A 425 4.99 -36.21 27.74
CA CYS A 425 4.52 -35.18 26.82
C CYS A 425 5.36 -35.16 25.52
N LYS A 426 6.69 -35.15 25.64
CA LYS A 426 7.63 -35.25 24.51
C LYS A 426 7.42 -36.54 23.70
N GLN A 427 7.33 -37.68 24.37
CA GLN A 427 7.16 -38.97 23.72
C GLN A 427 5.83 -39.10 22.98
N SER A 428 4.78 -38.49 23.50
CA SER A 428 3.46 -38.47 22.85
C SER A 428 3.52 -37.79 21.49
N CYS A 429 4.27 -36.69 21.36
CA CYS A 429 4.46 -36.03 20.07
C CYS A 429 5.33 -36.85 19.12
N LEU A 430 6.44 -37.42 19.58
CA LEU A 430 7.36 -38.20 18.73
C LEU A 430 6.70 -39.45 18.13
N LYS A 431 5.77 -40.07 18.85
CA LYS A 431 5.01 -41.25 18.39
C LYS A 431 3.86 -40.91 17.43
N ASN A 432 3.42 -39.65 17.38
CA ASN A 432 2.31 -39.22 16.55
C ASN A 432 2.82 -38.36 15.38
N CYS A 433 2.76 -38.86 14.14
CA CYS A 433 3.27 -38.11 13.00
C CYS A 433 2.57 -36.75 12.78
N SER A 434 1.27 -36.67 13.04
CA SER A 434 0.49 -35.43 12.86
C SER A 434 0.84 -34.36 13.90
N CYS A 435 1.47 -34.72 15.02
CA CYS A 435 1.94 -33.75 16.00
C CYS A 435 3.11 -32.94 15.43
N ARG A 436 3.03 -31.61 15.55
CA ARG A 436 4.09 -30.67 15.16
C ARG A 436 4.76 -30.01 16.35
N ALA A 437 4.04 -29.86 17.46
CA ALA A 437 4.61 -29.42 18.72
C ALA A 437 3.77 -29.92 19.90
N VAL A 438 4.36 -29.88 21.10
CA VAL A 438 3.63 -30.00 22.35
C VAL A 438 4.00 -28.87 23.30
N MET A 439 3.02 -28.41 24.08
CA MET A 439 3.20 -27.39 25.11
C MET A 439 3.02 -28.07 26.46
N PHE A 440 4.01 -27.93 27.34
CA PHE A 440 3.95 -28.49 28.68
C PHE A 440 3.87 -27.36 29.70
N ARG A 441 2.72 -27.21 30.35
CA ARG A 441 2.50 -26.21 31.40
C ARG A 441 2.60 -26.85 32.77
N TYR A 442 3.33 -26.23 33.69
CA TYR A 442 3.62 -26.77 35.00
C TYR A 442 3.74 -25.68 36.07
N GLY A 443 3.66 -26.08 37.33
CA GLY A 443 3.84 -25.20 38.49
C GLY A 443 5.32 -24.93 38.78
N GLN A 444 5.75 -25.14 40.03
CA GLN A 444 7.15 -24.96 40.42
C GLN A 444 8.08 -26.06 39.89
N ASN A 445 7.59 -27.31 39.80
CA ASN A 445 8.39 -28.45 39.34
C ASN A 445 7.84 -28.97 38.00
N ASP A 446 8.72 -29.37 37.09
CA ASP A 446 8.38 -29.92 35.77
C ASP A 446 8.08 -31.43 35.78
N SER A 447 8.00 -32.02 36.98
CA SER A 447 7.66 -33.42 37.21
C SER A 447 6.18 -33.72 37.06
N ASP A 448 5.32 -32.71 37.18
CA ASP A 448 3.86 -32.82 37.05
C ASP A 448 3.31 -31.57 36.35
N GLY A 449 2.44 -31.77 35.37
CA GLY A 449 1.90 -30.70 34.54
C GLY A 449 0.94 -31.19 33.48
N THR A 450 0.48 -30.25 32.66
CA THR A 450 -0.51 -30.49 31.60
C THR A 450 0.15 -30.38 30.24
N CYS A 451 -0.03 -31.41 29.42
CA CYS A 451 0.49 -31.48 28.06
C CYS A 451 -0.61 -31.14 27.03
N PHE A 452 -0.31 -30.22 26.12
CA PHE A 452 -1.21 -29.83 25.02
C PHE A 452 -0.59 -30.19 23.67
N SER A 453 -1.38 -30.81 22.79
CA SER A 453 -0.95 -31.22 21.45
C SER A 453 -1.22 -30.13 20.42
N VAL A 454 -0.24 -29.88 19.54
CA VAL A 454 -0.37 -28.90 18.45
C VAL A 454 -0.10 -29.59 17.10
N SER A 455 -1.11 -29.63 16.23
CA SER A 455 -1.03 -30.22 14.87
C SER A 455 -0.55 -29.23 13.81
N GLU A 456 -0.68 -27.93 14.06
CA GLU A 456 -0.19 -26.86 13.21
C GLU A 456 0.24 -25.70 14.08
N VAL A 457 1.47 -25.21 13.90
CA VAL A 457 2.08 -24.20 14.78
C VAL A 457 1.93 -22.83 14.16
N PHE A 458 1.07 -22.01 14.76
CA PHE A 458 0.92 -20.58 14.46
C PHE A 458 1.90 -19.76 15.33
N SER A 459 1.55 -18.51 15.68
CA SER A 459 2.41 -17.68 16.53
C SER A 459 2.55 -18.28 17.92
N LEU A 460 3.79 -18.38 18.39
CA LEU A 460 4.16 -18.72 19.76
C LEU A 460 4.34 -17.43 20.56
N GLN A 461 4.18 -17.49 21.88
CA GLN A 461 4.39 -16.32 22.74
C GLN A 461 5.39 -16.64 23.85
N THR A 462 6.28 -15.71 24.12
CA THR A 462 7.11 -15.73 25.33
C THR A 462 6.23 -15.37 26.52
N ILE A 463 6.39 -16.09 27.62
CA ILE A 463 5.65 -15.87 28.85
C ILE A 463 6.54 -15.26 29.93
N GLN A 464 5.95 -14.43 30.78
CA GLN A 464 6.52 -14.02 32.06
C GLN A 464 5.81 -14.81 33.17
N PRO A 465 6.46 -15.82 33.77
CA PRO A 465 5.85 -16.66 34.80
C PRO A 465 5.29 -15.86 35.98
N GLU A 466 5.87 -14.69 36.28
CA GLU A 466 5.43 -13.78 37.35
C GLU A 466 4.02 -13.21 37.06
N ALA A 467 3.71 -12.95 35.79
CA ALA A 467 2.43 -12.39 35.36
C ALA A 467 1.35 -13.47 35.16
N LEU A 468 1.76 -14.67 34.76
CA LEU A 468 0.83 -15.76 34.38
C LEU A 468 0.63 -16.81 35.47
N HIS A 469 1.47 -16.81 36.52
CA HIS A 469 1.45 -17.78 37.62
C HIS A 469 1.59 -19.26 37.20
N TYR A 470 2.14 -19.51 36.02
CA TYR A 470 2.53 -20.85 35.55
C TYR A 470 3.79 -20.77 34.70
N ASN A 471 4.52 -21.89 34.65
CA ASN A 471 5.64 -22.08 33.72
C ASN A 471 5.19 -22.89 32.51
N SER A 472 5.83 -22.66 31.36
CA SER A 472 5.53 -23.36 30.11
C SER A 472 6.81 -23.62 29.34
N SER A 473 6.89 -24.81 28.75
CA SER A 473 7.92 -25.16 27.78
C SER A 473 7.27 -25.67 26.50
N ALA A 474 7.73 -25.15 25.36
CA ALA A 474 7.31 -25.59 24.04
C ALA A 474 8.35 -26.57 23.47
N TYR A 475 7.89 -27.67 22.90
CA TYR A 475 8.74 -28.65 22.24
C TYR A 475 8.32 -28.77 20.77
N LEU A 476 9.08 -28.12 19.89
CA LEU A 476 8.81 -28.11 18.45
C LEU A 476 9.44 -29.33 17.78
N LYS A 477 8.65 -30.08 17.00
CA LYS A 477 9.17 -31.21 16.24
C LYS A 477 9.95 -30.74 15.03
N VAL A 478 11.15 -31.27 14.87
CA VAL A 478 12.06 -31.00 13.74
C VAL A 478 12.56 -32.33 13.17
N GLN A 479 12.95 -32.34 11.90
CA GLN A 479 13.56 -33.52 11.25
C GLN A 479 15.04 -33.25 10.98
N LEU A 480 15.90 -34.17 11.41
CA LEU A 480 17.31 -34.14 11.06
C LEU A 480 17.51 -34.57 9.60
N SER A 481 18.29 -33.80 8.86
CA SER A 481 18.84 -34.26 7.58
C SER A 481 19.90 -35.33 7.87
N PRO A 482 19.93 -36.45 7.12
CA PRO A 482 20.98 -37.45 7.29
C PRO A 482 22.34 -36.83 6.90
N SER A 483 23.13 -36.45 7.91
CA SER A 483 24.54 -36.08 7.74
C SER A 483 25.31 -37.31 7.26
N ALA A 484 26.06 -37.15 6.17
CA ALA A 484 27.00 -38.16 5.70
C ALA A 484 28.13 -38.34 6.73
N SER A 485 27.97 -39.31 7.66
CA SER A 485 29.05 -40.13 8.26
C SER A 485 28.53 -40.91 9.46
N ALA A 486 28.33 -42.22 9.27
CA ALA A 486 28.70 -43.29 10.21
C ALA A 486 28.14 -44.61 9.66
N SER A 487 28.90 -45.24 8.78
CA SER A 487 28.72 -46.64 8.41
C SER A 487 29.27 -47.54 9.52
N THR A 488 28.45 -48.43 10.08
CA THR A 488 28.81 -49.85 10.29
C THR A 488 27.59 -50.72 10.65
N ALA A 489 27.31 -51.63 9.73
CA ALA A 489 26.85 -53.01 9.89
C ALA A 489 25.76 -53.37 10.94
N ASN A 490 24.63 -53.90 10.46
CA ASN A 490 24.49 -55.36 10.31
C ASN A 490 23.27 -55.75 9.44
N LYS A 491 23.51 -56.72 8.55
CA LYS A 491 22.52 -57.35 7.66
C LYS A 491 21.92 -58.59 8.32
N THR A 492 20.64 -58.87 8.04
CA THR A 492 19.94 -60.16 7.76
C THR A 492 18.50 -60.07 8.27
N LYS A 493 17.40 -60.51 7.64
CA LYS A 493 16.96 -61.28 6.44
C LYS A 493 15.59 -60.63 6.04
N ALA A 494 14.91 -60.84 4.91
CA ALA A 494 14.74 -62.02 4.10
C ALA A 494 14.25 -61.63 2.69
N ILE A 495 14.66 -62.44 1.71
CA ILE A 495 14.36 -62.35 0.27
C ILE A 495 13.18 -63.28 -0.01
N LEU A 496 12.04 -62.76 -0.48
CA LEU A 496 11.13 -63.48 -1.38
C LEU A 496 10.13 -62.53 -2.07
N GLY A 497 10.62 -61.54 -2.81
CA GLY A 497 9.76 -60.64 -3.62
C GLY A 497 10.50 -59.88 -4.72
N ALA A 498 11.71 -60.34 -5.08
CA ALA A 498 12.71 -59.49 -5.74
C ALA A 498 12.71 -59.54 -7.28
N THR A 499 12.03 -60.48 -7.94
CA THR A 499 12.12 -60.59 -9.40
C THR A 499 11.19 -59.64 -10.15
N ILE A 500 10.00 -59.35 -9.60
CA ILE A 500 9.03 -58.44 -10.22
C ILE A 500 9.37 -56.97 -9.89
N SER A 501 9.81 -56.69 -8.67
CA SER A 501 10.25 -55.34 -8.28
C SER A 501 11.55 -54.90 -8.97
N ALA A 502 12.49 -55.81 -9.28
CA ALA A 502 13.74 -55.41 -9.92
C ALA A 502 13.53 -54.84 -11.33
N ILE A 503 12.58 -55.40 -12.09
CA ILE A 503 12.26 -54.91 -13.45
C ILE A 503 11.54 -53.57 -13.38
N LEU A 504 10.58 -53.43 -12.46
CA LEU A 504 9.87 -52.17 -12.23
C LEU A 504 10.80 -51.07 -11.74
N ILE A 505 11.72 -51.37 -10.81
CA ILE A 505 12.71 -50.43 -10.28
C ILE A 505 13.73 -50.06 -11.36
N LEU A 506 14.12 -50.99 -12.25
CA LEU A 506 15.04 -50.67 -13.34
C LEU A 506 14.38 -49.73 -14.36
N VAL A 507 13.11 -49.98 -14.73
CA VAL A 507 12.36 -49.10 -15.63
C VAL A 507 12.09 -47.75 -14.98
N LEU A 508 11.73 -47.70 -13.70
CA LEU A 508 11.55 -46.46 -12.94
C LEU A 508 12.86 -45.70 -12.77
N ALA A 509 13.97 -46.39 -12.50
CA ALA A 509 15.28 -45.78 -12.37
C ALA A 509 15.75 -45.24 -13.73
N VAL A 510 15.58 -45.99 -14.81
CA VAL A 510 15.90 -45.49 -16.16
C VAL A 510 15.02 -44.29 -16.48
N THR A 511 13.69 -44.35 -16.31
CA THR A 511 12.82 -43.18 -16.56
C THR A 511 13.14 -42.00 -15.66
N VAL A 512 13.41 -42.21 -14.37
CA VAL A 512 13.82 -41.14 -13.45
C VAL A 512 15.18 -40.59 -13.84
N ILE A 513 16.13 -41.41 -14.29
CA ILE A 513 17.43 -40.96 -14.78
C ILE A 513 17.26 -40.22 -16.10
N THR A 514 16.40 -40.66 -17.02
CA THR A 514 16.11 -39.95 -18.27
C THR A 514 15.42 -38.62 -17.98
N LEU A 515 14.44 -38.59 -17.06
CA LEU A 515 13.77 -37.37 -16.62
C LEU A 515 14.68 -36.46 -15.80
N TYR A 516 15.63 -37.00 -15.04
CA TYR A 516 16.62 -36.27 -14.25
C TYR A 516 17.72 -35.71 -15.14
N VAL A 517 18.16 -36.44 -16.16
CA VAL A 517 19.11 -35.97 -17.18
C VAL A 517 18.43 -34.98 -18.12
N GLN A 518 17.16 -35.16 -18.48
CA GLN A 518 16.36 -34.18 -19.22
C GLN A 518 16.09 -32.92 -18.39
N ARG A 519 15.78 -33.05 -17.08
CA ARG A 519 15.63 -31.91 -16.17
C ARG A 519 16.95 -31.21 -15.87
N ARG A 520 18.07 -31.92 -15.73
CA ARG A 520 19.40 -31.31 -15.60
C ARG A 520 19.79 -30.59 -16.88
N LYS A 521 19.54 -31.17 -18.06
CA LYS A 521 19.72 -30.47 -19.34
C LYS A 521 18.78 -29.26 -19.51
N TYR A 522 17.64 -29.22 -18.81
CA TYR A 522 16.74 -28.06 -18.79
C TYR A 522 17.04 -27.05 -17.67
N GLN A 523 17.76 -27.43 -16.61
CA GLN A 523 18.15 -26.56 -15.48
C GLN A 523 19.59 -26.01 -15.58
N GLU A 524 20.41 -26.56 -16.48
CA GLU A 524 21.70 -25.97 -16.91
C GLU A 524 21.57 -25.19 -18.24
N ILE A 525 20.36 -24.93 -18.71
CA ILE A 525 20.16 -23.73 -19.54
C ILE A 525 20.09 -22.59 -18.52
N ASP A 526 21.26 -22.14 -18.10
CA ASP A 526 21.44 -20.75 -17.69
C ASP A 526 20.70 -19.94 -18.77
N GLU A 527 19.73 -19.10 -18.41
CA GLU A 527 19.35 -18.01 -19.30
C GLU A 527 20.58 -17.07 -19.37
N GLU A 528 21.64 -17.50 -20.07
CA GLU A 528 22.36 -16.58 -20.91
C GLU A 528 21.27 -15.96 -21.78
N ILE A 529 20.92 -14.72 -21.44
CA ILE A 529 20.14 -13.88 -22.32
C ILE A 529 21.04 -13.69 -23.53
N ASP A 530 20.82 -14.52 -24.54
CA ASP A 530 21.59 -14.51 -25.77
C ASP A 530 21.13 -13.28 -26.56
N PHE A 531 21.76 -12.15 -26.26
CA PHE A 531 21.65 -10.97 -27.10
C PHE A 531 22.39 -11.30 -28.40
N GLU A 532 21.66 -11.66 -29.45
CA GLU A 532 22.26 -11.76 -30.78
C GLU A 532 23.00 -10.43 -31.09
N PRO A 533 24.29 -10.46 -31.46
CA PRO A 533 25.07 -9.26 -31.69
C PRO A 533 24.52 -8.52 -32.92
N LEU A 534 23.59 -7.60 -32.69
CA LEU A 534 23.09 -6.67 -33.68
C LEU A 534 24.07 -5.49 -33.81
N PRO A 535 24.27 -4.94 -35.01
CA PRO A 535 25.06 -3.73 -35.19
C PRO A 535 24.49 -2.59 -34.33
N GLY A 536 25.31 -2.02 -33.44
CA GLY A 536 24.93 -0.93 -32.54
C GLY A 536 24.62 -1.31 -31.09
N MET A 537 24.77 -2.59 -30.69
CA MET A 537 24.65 -2.98 -29.28
C MET A 537 25.88 -2.62 -28.44
N PRO A 538 25.72 -2.36 -27.12
CA PRO A 538 26.83 -2.06 -26.22
C PRO A 538 27.76 -3.27 -26.05
N VAL A 539 29.04 -3.01 -25.74
CA VAL A 539 30.05 -4.06 -25.62
C VAL A 539 29.73 -5.00 -24.46
N ARG A 540 29.74 -6.33 -24.71
CA ARG A 540 29.63 -7.33 -23.64
C ARG A 540 31.00 -7.57 -23.01
N PHE A 541 31.14 -7.19 -21.74
CA PHE A 541 32.34 -7.41 -20.93
C PHE A 541 32.20 -8.65 -20.05
N SER A 542 33.32 -9.32 -19.76
CA SER A 542 33.34 -10.36 -18.73
C SER A 542 33.35 -9.78 -17.32
N TYR A 543 32.81 -10.52 -16.36
CA TYR A 543 32.81 -10.09 -14.96
C TYR A 543 34.24 -9.89 -14.44
N GLU A 544 35.15 -10.79 -14.82
CA GLU A 544 36.56 -10.68 -14.43
C GLU A 544 37.20 -9.41 -14.98
N LYS A 545 36.88 -9.02 -16.22
CA LYS A 545 37.40 -7.77 -16.79
C LYS A 545 36.89 -6.54 -16.04
N LEU A 546 35.61 -6.53 -15.65
CA LEU A 546 35.03 -5.42 -14.88
C LEU A 546 35.51 -5.39 -13.44
N ARG A 547 35.79 -6.55 -12.85
CA ARG A 547 36.41 -6.66 -11.52
C ARG A 547 37.84 -6.10 -11.55
N GLU A 548 38.62 -6.43 -12.57
CA GLU A 548 39.96 -5.89 -12.78
C GLU A 548 39.93 -4.37 -12.99
N CYS A 549 39.07 -3.88 -13.91
CA CYS A 549 39.03 -2.46 -14.26
C CYS A 549 38.60 -1.55 -13.11
N THR A 550 37.81 -2.08 -12.17
CA THR A 550 37.36 -1.38 -10.96
C THR A 550 38.26 -1.62 -9.74
N LYS A 551 39.36 -2.37 -9.91
CA LYS A 551 40.27 -2.79 -8.83
C LYS A 551 39.49 -3.42 -7.68
N ASP A 552 38.78 -4.51 -7.98
CA ASP A 552 37.87 -5.22 -7.08
C ASP A 552 36.78 -4.32 -6.47
N PHE A 553 36.20 -3.43 -7.30
CA PHE A 553 35.15 -2.50 -6.87
C PHE A 553 35.56 -1.59 -5.69
N SER A 554 36.83 -1.17 -5.66
CA SER A 554 37.42 -0.46 -4.52
C SER A 554 36.92 0.97 -4.33
N LYS A 555 36.73 1.73 -5.42
CA LYS A 555 36.33 3.15 -5.36
C LYS A 555 34.87 3.32 -5.75
N LYS A 556 34.00 3.40 -4.74
CA LYS A 556 32.56 3.66 -4.91
C LYS A 556 32.31 5.14 -5.22
N LEU A 557 31.58 5.41 -6.30
CA LEU A 557 31.13 6.74 -6.74
C LEU A 557 29.76 7.10 -6.15
N GLY A 558 28.90 6.11 -5.93
CA GLY A 558 27.57 6.29 -5.36
C GLY A 558 26.88 4.95 -5.09
N GLU A 559 25.82 4.99 -4.28
CA GLU A 559 24.99 3.83 -3.92
C GLU A 559 23.53 4.28 -3.76
N GLY A 560 22.59 3.46 -4.20
CA GLY A 560 21.16 3.73 -4.09
C GLY A 560 20.31 2.47 -4.25
N GLY A 561 18.99 2.65 -4.37
CA GLY A 561 18.04 1.53 -4.50
C GLY A 561 18.28 0.60 -5.70
N PHE A 562 19.03 1.08 -6.69
CA PHE A 562 19.40 0.36 -7.91
C PHE A 562 20.77 -0.34 -7.82
N GLY A 563 21.47 -0.25 -6.68
CA GLY A 563 22.80 -0.86 -6.48
C GLY A 563 23.92 0.17 -6.36
N SER A 564 25.16 -0.30 -6.56
CA SER A 564 26.39 0.46 -6.31
C SER A 564 27.11 0.83 -7.61
N VAL A 565 27.63 2.05 -7.71
CA VAL A 565 28.41 2.53 -8.86
C VAL A 565 29.86 2.70 -8.47
N PHE A 566 30.78 2.18 -9.27
CA PHE A 566 32.22 2.18 -9.02
C PHE A 566 32.98 2.87 -10.14
N GLU A 567 34.08 3.51 -9.80
CA GLU A 567 35.02 4.02 -10.80
C GLU A 567 35.84 2.87 -11.37
N GLY A 568 36.04 2.87 -12.68
CA GLY A 568 36.92 1.93 -13.35
C GLY A 568 37.66 2.58 -14.52
N GLU A 569 38.59 1.83 -15.10
CA GLU A 569 39.42 2.27 -16.21
C GLU A 569 39.55 1.14 -17.24
N ILE A 570 39.06 1.37 -18.46
CA ILE A 570 39.12 0.40 -19.57
C ILE A 570 40.02 0.98 -20.65
N GLY A 571 41.24 0.44 -20.77
CA GLY A 571 42.25 1.07 -21.62
C GLY A 571 42.71 2.39 -21.01
N GLU A 572 42.58 3.48 -21.76
CA GLU A 572 42.82 4.86 -21.28
C GLU A 572 41.52 5.60 -20.90
N GLU A 573 40.35 4.97 -21.07
CA GLU A 573 39.05 5.59 -20.79
C GLU A 573 38.61 5.34 -19.35
N ARG A 574 38.25 6.41 -18.64
CA ARG A 574 37.59 6.33 -17.33
C ARG A 574 36.12 5.98 -17.51
N VAL A 575 35.64 5.02 -16.72
CA VAL A 575 34.27 4.52 -16.79
C VAL A 575 33.61 4.49 -15.41
N ALA A 576 32.28 4.46 -15.42
CA ALA A 576 31.46 4.21 -14.24
C ALA A 576 30.76 2.85 -14.37
N VAL A 577 31.04 1.93 -13.45
CA VAL A 577 30.50 0.57 -13.46
C VAL A 577 29.40 0.44 -12.40
N LYS A 578 28.15 0.37 -12.85
CA LYS A 578 26.96 0.15 -12.01
C LYS A 578 26.75 -1.35 -11.82
N ARG A 579 26.80 -1.82 -10.58
CA ARG A 579 26.55 -3.22 -10.18
C ARG A 579 25.18 -3.31 -9.51
N LEU A 580 24.31 -4.15 -10.08
CA LEU A 580 22.95 -4.36 -9.59
C LEU A 580 22.93 -5.50 -8.55
N GLU A 581 22.34 -5.27 -7.38
CA GLU A 581 22.47 -6.17 -6.21
C GLU A 581 21.22 -7.05 -5.93
N SER A 582 20.06 -6.74 -6.53
CA SER A 582 18.79 -7.46 -6.31
C SER A 582 18.45 -8.45 -7.44
N ALA A 583 18.27 -9.74 -7.15
CA ALA A 583 18.11 -10.80 -8.15
C ALA A 583 16.85 -10.68 -9.04
N LYS A 584 15.71 -10.24 -8.50
CA LYS A 584 14.44 -10.11 -9.26
C LYS A 584 14.21 -8.71 -9.83
N GLN A 585 14.51 -7.68 -9.05
CA GLN A 585 14.31 -6.28 -9.44
C GLN A 585 15.45 -5.81 -10.37
N GLY A 586 16.70 -6.16 -10.03
CA GLY A 586 17.88 -5.82 -10.83
C GLY A 586 17.87 -6.47 -12.22
N LYS A 587 17.24 -7.64 -12.42
CA LYS A 587 17.07 -8.22 -13.77
C LYS A 587 16.17 -7.34 -14.67
N LYS A 588 15.08 -6.78 -14.12
CA LYS A 588 14.16 -5.91 -14.89
C LYS A 588 14.81 -4.58 -15.24
N GLU A 589 15.51 -3.98 -14.28
CA GLU A 589 16.23 -2.71 -14.48
C GLU A 589 17.38 -2.88 -15.47
N PHE A 590 18.15 -3.97 -15.34
CA PHE A 590 19.18 -4.35 -16.31
C PHE A 590 18.63 -4.43 -17.73
N LEU A 591 17.54 -5.17 -17.91
CA LEU A 591 16.90 -5.32 -19.22
C LEU A 591 16.38 -3.98 -19.75
N ALA A 592 15.76 -3.15 -18.91
CA ALA A 592 15.28 -1.83 -19.29
C ALA A 592 16.43 -0.92 -19.76
N GLU A 593 17.56 -0.88 -19.04
CA GLU A 593 18.72 -0.05 -19.42
C GLU A 593 19.35 -0.57 -20.73
N VAL A 594 19.57 -1.88 -20.86
CA VAL A 594 20.16 -2.46 -22.09
C VAL A 594 19.23 -2.29 -23.30
N GLU A 595 17.91 -2.42 -23.13
CA GLU A 595 16.93 -2.27 -24.23
C GLU A 595 16.71 -0.81 -24.64
N THR A 596 16.75 0.14 -23.70
CA THR A 596 16.49 1.57 -23.98
C THR A 596 17.74 2.35 -24.37
N ILE A 597 18.72 2.51 -23.47
CA ILE A 597 19.92 3.31 -23.72
C ILE A 597 20.96 2.54 -24.54
N GLY A 598 20.88 1.21 -24.60
CA GLY A 598 21.86 0.40 -25.31
C GLY A 598 21.87 0.57 -26.84
N SER A 599 20.81 1.12 -27.44
CA SER A 599 20.68 1.31 -28.89
C SER A 599 20.52 2.76 -29.33
N ILE A 600 20.65 3.71 -28.39
CA ILE A 600 20.49 5.15 -28.66
C ILE A 600 21.73 5.92 -28.17
N GLU A 601 22.13 6.94 -28.93
CA GLU A 601 23.26 7.79 -28.60
C GLU A 601 22.89 9.24 -28.87
N HIS A 602 23.07 10.09 -27.87
CA HIS A 602 22.76 11.52 -27.96
C HIS A 602 23.65 12.30 -26.98
N ILE A 603 24.06 13.51 -27.36
CA ILE A 603 25.02 14.32 -26.60
C ILE A 603 24.56 14.66 -25.17
N ASN A 604 23.25 14.69 -24.93
CA ASN A 604 22.64 14.96 -23.62
C ASN A 604 22.14 13.70 -22.90
N LEU A 605 22.56 12.50 -23.29
CA LEU A 605 22.30 11.25 -22.57
C LEU A 605 23.63 10.58 -22.19
N VAL A 606 23.72 9.99 -21.01
CA VAL A 606 24.93 9.28 -20.57
C VAL A 606 25.04 7.98 -21.37
N ARG A 607 26.15 7.84 -22.10
CA ARG A 607 26.39 6.71 -23.00
C ARG A 607 26.62 5.41 -22.22
N LEU A 608 25.81 4.39 -22.52
CA LEU A 608 26.05 3.02 -22.10
C LEU A 608 27.13 2.41 -23.01
N ILE A 609 28.34 2.25 -22.48
CA ILE A 609 29.50 1.69 -23.19
C ILE A 609 29.34 0.18 -23.35
N GLY A 610 28.82 -0.49 -22.31
CA GLY A 610 28.71 -1.94 -22.31
C GLY A 610 28.02 -2.50 -21.08
N PHE A 611 27.97 -3.82 -21.00
CA PHE A 611 27.32 -4.54 -19.92
C PHE A 611 28.01 -5.89 -19.63
N CYS A 612 27.75 -6.45 -18.46
CA CYS A 612 28.08 -7.82 -18.10
C CYS A 612 26.81 -8.55 -17.62
N ALA A 613 26.54 -9.69 -18.24
CA ALA A 613 25.40 -10.56 -17.93
C ALA A 613 25.83 -12.01 -17.64
N GLU A 614 26.96 -12.20 -16.94
CA GLU A 614 27.50 -13.53 -16.64
C GLU A 614 26.90 -14.10 -15.34
N LYS A 615 26.35 -15.32 -15.39
CA LYS A 615 25.75 -16.03 -14.25
C LYS A 615 24.70 -15.15 -13.56
N SER A 616 24.86 -14.86 -12.27
CA SER A 616 24.02 -13.93 -11.48
C SER A 616 24.51 -12.48 -11.49
N ASN A 617 25.63 -12.17 -12.15
CA ASN A 617 26.19 -10.82 -12.17
C ASN A 617 25.52 -9.99 -13.26
N ARG A 618 24.98 -8.84 -12.89
CA ARG A 618 24.41 -7.84 -13.81
C ARG A 618 25.09 -6.51 -13.55
N LEU A 619 25.93 -6.08 -14.50
CA LEU A 619 26.67 -4.83 -14.41
C LEU A 619 26.50 -4.03 -15.71
N LEU A 620 26.50 -2.71 -15.57
CA LEU A 620 26.39 -1.76 -16.67
C LEU A 620 27.59 -0.81 -16.62
N VAL A 621 28.15 -0.50 -17.78
CA VAL A 621 29.37 0.30 -17.93
C VAL A 621 29.02 1.59 -18.66
N TYR A 622 29.18 2.72 -17.99
CA TYR A 622 28.86 4.05 -18.49
C TYR A 622 30.11 4.89 -18.69
N GLU A 623 30.01 5.91 -19.54
CA GLU A 623 31.01 6.99 -19.55
C GLU A 623 31.11 7.66 -18.18
N TYR A 624 32.33 8.02 -17.78
CA TYR A 624 32.55 8.67 -16.49
C TYR A 624 32.21 10.16 -16.55
N MET A 625 31.41 10.62 -15.58
CA MET A 625 30.95 12.01 -15.48
C MET A 625 31.67 12.72 -14.31
N PRO A 626 32.75 13.49 -14.57
CA PRO A 626 33.69 13.94 -13.54
C PRO A 626 33.12 14.94 -12.53
N ARG A 627 32.09 15.70 -12.90
CA ARG A 627 31.43 16.63 -11.97
C ARG A 627 30.29 15.98 -11.20
N GLY A 628 30.02 14.69 -11.43
CA GLY A 628 28.97 13.94 -10.74
C GLY A 628 27.58 14.49 -11.04
N SER A 629 26.66 14.28 -10.09
CA SER A 629 25.25 14.66 -10.22
C SER A 629 25.00 16.14 -9.95
N LEU A 630 23.98 16.70 -10.61
CA LEU A 630 23.56 18.09 -10.53
C LEU A 630 23.23 18.53 -9.09
N ASP A 631 22.65 17.64 -8.29
CA ASP A 631 22.28 17.91 -6.90
C ASP A 631 23.46 18.40 -6.03
N ARG A 632 24.69 18.02 -6.36
CA ARG A 632 25.91 18.46 -5.68
C ARG A 632 26.26 19.93 -5.93
N TRP A 633 25.72 20.51 -6.99
CA TRP A 633 26.01 21.86 -7.45
C TRP A 633 24.88 22.84 -7.17
N ILE A 634 23.63 22.37 -7.16
CA ILE A 634 22.47 23.22 -6.86
C ILE A 634 22.06 23.21 -5.39
N TYR A 635 22.54 22.26 -4.58
CA TYR A 635 22.30 22.25 -3.13
C TYR A 635 23.55 22.68 -2.36
N TYR A 636 23.40 23.72 -1.54
CA TYR A 636 24.45 24.34 -0.72
C TYR A 636 25.00 23.47 0.44
N ARG A 637 25.04 22.14 0.29
CA ARG A 637 25.54 21.19 1.30
C ARG A 637 27.03 20.88 1.15
N TYR A 638 27.63 21.19 0.00
CA TYR A 638 28.99 20.75 -0.35
C TYR A 638 30.02 21.88 -0.40
N ASN A 639 29.68 23.10 0.07
CA ASN A 639 30.55 24.30 0.01
C ASN A 639 31.12 24.61 -1.39
N ASN A 640 30.45 24.17 -2.45
CA ASN A 640 30.77 24.58 -3.81
C ASN A 640 30.29 26.01 -4.06
N ASP A 641 31.00 26.73 -4.93
CA ASP A 641 30.51 28.01 -5.43
C ASP A 641 29.17 27.83 -6.17
N PRO A 642 28.20 28.75 -6.02
CA PRO A 642 26.97 28.71 -6.79
C PRO A 642 27.25 28.66 -8.30
N LEU A 643 26.49 27.85 -9.04
CA LEU A 643 26.51 27.91 -10.49
C LEU A 643 25.99 29.27 -10.96
N ASP A 644 26.75 29.93 -11.85
CA ASP A 644 26.30 31.14 -12.51
C ASP A 644 25.07 30.88 -13.39
N TRP A 645 24.30 31.93 -13.66
CA TRP A 645 23.06 31.88 -14.41
C TRP A 645 23.21 31.27 -15.80
N CYS A 646 24.27 31.65 -16.53
CA CYS A 646 24.53 31.12 -17.87
C CYS A 646 24.77 29.61 -17.86
N THR A 647 25.47 29.11 -16.85
CA THR A 647 25.71 27.69 -16.63
C THR A 647 24.42 26.97 -16.26
N ARG A 648 23.58 27.55 -15.38
CA ARG A 648 22.24 27.00 -15.07
C ARG A 648 21.37 26.91 -16.33
N CYS A 649 21.32 27.96 -17.15
CA CYS A 649 20.59 27.98 -18.43
C CYS A 649 21.06 26.90 -19.40
N ARG A 650 22.38 26.68 -19.50
CA ARG A 650 22.94 25.61 -20.34
C ARG A 650 22.49 24.23 -19.87
N ILE A 651 22.57 23.97 -18.57
CA ILE A 651 22.10 22.72 -17.96
C ILE A 651 20.61 22.50 -18.24
N ILE A 652 19.77 23.52 -18.04
CA ILE A 652 18.33 23.45 -18.33
C ILE A 652 18.08 23.10 -19.80
N MET A 653 18.80 23.76 -20.72
CA MET A 653 18.71 23.50 -22.16
C MET A 653 19.12 22.07 -22.51
N ASP A 654 20.23 21.59 -21.95
CA ASP A 654 20.75 20.24 -22.17
C ASP A 654 19.76 19.16 -21.70
N ILE A 655 19.18 19.33 -20.50
CA ILE A 655 18.11 18.44 -19.99
C ILE A 655 16.92 18.45 -20.95
N ALA A 656 16.49 19.63 -21.41
CA ALA A 656 15.34 19.76 -22.30
C ALA A 656 15.58 19.08 -23.66
N LYS A 657 16.78 19.22 -24.23
CA LYS A 657 17.19 18.54 -25.47
C LYS A 657 17.26 17.02 -25.30
N GLY A 658 17.80 16.54 -24.19
CA GLY A 658 17.83 15.11 -23.86
C GLY A 658 16.43 14.50 -23.80
N LEU A 659 15.50 15.16 -23.11
CA LEU A 659 14.11 14.71 -23.05
C LEU A 659 13.37 14.83 -24.39
N CYS A 660 13.61 15.91 -25.15
CA CYS A 660 13.07 16.09 -26.50
C CYS A 660 13.45 14.92 -27.41
N TYR A 661 14.73 14.53 -27.39
CA TYR A 661 15.22 13.40 -28.15
C TYR A 661 14.49 12.09 -27.78
N LEU A 662 14.35 11.80 -26.48
CA LEU A 662 13.66 10.60 -25.98
C LEU A 662 12.17 10.56 -26.35
N HIS A 663 11.50 11.71 -26.26
CA HIS A 663 10.05 11.81 -26.44
C HIS A 663 9.63 11.90 -27.90
N GLU A 664 10.44 12.54 -28.74
CA GLU A 664 10.00 13.02 -30.06
C GLU A 664 10.87 12.52 -31.22
N GLU A 665 12.16 12.22 -31.00
CA GLU A 665 13.11 11.86 -32.07
C GLU A 665 13.43 10.37 -32.12
N CYS A 666 13.35 9.66 -30.98
CA CYS A 666 13.51 8.21 -30.93
C CYS A 666 12.42 7.45 -31.70
N ARG A 667 12.74 6.28 -32.28
CA ARG A 667 11.80 5.47 -33.07
C ARG A 667 10.49 5.20 -32.31
N ARG A 668 10.61 4.78 -31.05
CA ARG A 668 9.53 4.72 -30.05
C ARG A 668 9.71 5.89 -29.09
N LYS A 669 8.62 6.38 -28.51
CA LYS A 669 8.75 7.37 -27.44
C LYS A 669 9.32 6.65 -26.21
N ILE A 670 10.26 7.28 -25.53
CA ILE A 670 10.88 6.74 -24.32
C ILE A 670 10.53 7.66 -23.16
N ALA A 671 9.74 7.16 -22.21
CA ALA A 671 9.52 7.86 -20.95
C ALA A 671 10.60 7.43 -19.96
N HIS A 672 11.33 8.39 -19.38
CA HIS A 672 12.44 8.14 -18.47
C HIS A 672 11.97 7.76 -17.07
N LEU A 673 10.92 8.40 -16.56
CA LEU A 673 10.21 8.13 -15.30
C LEU A 673 10.99 8.38 -14.00
N ASP A 674 12.22 8.88 -14.07
CA ASP A 674 13.03 9.20 -12.88
C ASP A 674 13.93 10.43 -13.10
N ILE A 675 13.36 11.47 -13.70
CA ILE A 675 14.03 12.76 -13.90
C ILE A 675 14.11 13.49 -12.55
N LYS A 676 15.33 13.64 -12.05
CA LYS A 676 15.67 14.34 -10.79
C LYS A 676 17.15 14.77 -10.81
N PRO A 677 17.59 15.71 -9.97
CA PRO A 677 18.96 16.21 -9.99
C PRO A 677 20.04 15.15 -9.71
N GLN A 678 19.71 14.05 -9.02
CA GLN A 678 20.63 12.93 -8.79
C GLN A 678 20.92 12.12 -10.07
N ASN A 679 19.99 12.12 -11.03
CA ASN A 679 20.09 11.37 -12.28
C ASN A 679 20.49 12.26 -13.47
N ILE A 680 20.86 13.52 -13.20
CA ILE A 680 21.40 14.44 -14.20
C ILE A 680 22.88 14.61 -13.89
N LEU A 681 23.74 14.06 -14.76
CA LEU A 681 25.18 14.07 -14.56
C LEU A 681 25.85 15.17 -15.38
N LEU A 682 26.96 15.69 -14.87
CA LEU A 682 27.68 16.83 -15.43
C LEU A 682 29.09 16.44 -15.88
N ASP A 683 29.43 16.83 -17.11
CA ASP A 683 30.77 16.64 -17.65
C ASP A 683 31.75 17.74 -17.16
N GLU A 684 32.99 17.71 -17.66
CA GLU A 684 34.02 18.71 -17.27
C GLU A 684 33.63 20.16 -17.57
N LYS A 685 32.78 20.37 -18.57
CA LYS A 685 32.33 21.69 -19.05
C LYS A 685 30.94 22.07 -18.52
N PHE A 686 30.41 21.31 -17.56
CA PHE A 686 29.06 21.45 -17.02
C PHE A 686 27.95 21.24 -18.06
N ASN A 687 28.21 20.49 -19.13
CA ASN A 687 27.12 20.03 -19.99
C ASN A 687 26.37 18.92 -19.27
N ALA A 688 25.04 18.96 -19.37
CA ALA A 688 24.18 18.01 -18.66
C ALA A 688 23.83 16.80 -19.52
N LYS A 689 23.87 15.62 -18.89
CA LYS A 689 23.44 14.36 -19.50
C LYS A 689 22.47 13.62 -18.58
N LEU A 690 21.39 13.08 -19.15
CA LEU A 690 20.43 12.24 -18.44
C LEU A 690 21.01 10.84 -18.22
N ALA A 691 20.85 10.32 -17.00
CA ALA A 691 21.35 9.01 -16.58
C ALA A 691 20.24 8.21 -15.89
N ASP A 692 20.52 6.92 -15.65
CA ASP A 692 19.68 5.98 -14.90
C ASP A 692 18.32 5.66 -15.57
N PHE A 693 18.40 4.82 -16.61
CA PHE A 693 17.24 4.36 -17.38
C PHE A 693 16.58 3.09 -16.80
N GLY A 694 16.92 2.69 -15.57
CA GLY A 694 16.41 1.47 -14.94
C GLY A 694 14.89 1.43 -14.78
N LEU A 695 14.26 2.60 -14.71
CA LEU A 695 12.81 2.75 -14.64
C LEU A 695 12.16 3.13 -15.97
N SER A 696 12.92 3.28 -17.06
CA SER A 696 12.39 3.77 -18.33
C SER A 696 11.32 2.86 -18.95
N LYS A 697 10.57 3.40 -19.91
CA LYS A 697 9.51 2.67 -20.62
C LYS A 697 9.43 3.09 -22.07
N LEU A 698 9.48 2.12 -22.96
CA LEU A 698 9.14 2.28 -24.37
C LEU A 698 7.62 2.41 -24.54
N ILE A 699 7.21 3.41 -25.31
CA ILE A 699 5.82 3.72 -25.67
C ILE A 699 5.73 3.74 -27.21
N ASP A 700 4.89 2.89 -27.78
CA ASP A 700 4.67 2.90 -29.23
C ASP A 700 3.95 4.19 -29.66
N ARG A 701 4.30 4.73 -30.84
CA ARG A 701 3.84 6.05 -31.28
C ARG A 701 2.33 6.11 -31.57
N ASP A 702 1.70 4.96 -31.81
CA ASP A 702 0.27 4.80 -32.02
C ASP A 702 -0.52 4.74 -30.70
N GLN A 703 0.16 4.57 -29.56
CA GLN A 703 -0.46 4.58 -28.24
C GLN A 703 -0.44 6.00 -27.65
N SER A 704 -1.61 6.49 -27.23
CA SER A 704 -1.74 7.81 -26.61
C SER A 704 -1.47 7.79 -25.10
N LYS A 705 -1.57 6.63 -24.44
CA LYS A 705 -1.34 6.41 -23.01
C LYS A 705 -0.83 4.98 -22.79
N VAL A 706 0.01 4.80 -21.77
CA VAL A 706 0.51 3.49 -21.35
C VAL A 706 0.11 3.21 -19.92
N VAL A 707 -0.42 2.00 -19.69
CA VAL A 707 -0.72 1.49 -18.35
C VAL A 707 0.55 0.90 -17.76
N THR A 708 0.98 1.41 -16.61
CA THR A 708 2.16 0.91 -15.89
C THR A 708 2.00 1.11 -14.39
N VAL A 709 2.62 0.22 -13.60
CA VAL A 709 2.72 0.37 -12.15
C VAL A 709 3.47 1.67 -11.82
N MET A 710 3.04 2.36 -10.75
CA MET A 710 3.68 3.57 -10.24
C MET A 710 5.15 3.31 -9.92
N ARG A 711 6.03 4.11 -10.53
CA ARG A 711 7.48 4.05 -10.34
C ARG A 711 8.09 5.45 -10.54
N GLY A 712 9.20 5.71 -9.87
CA GLY A 712 9.88 7.02 -9.88
C GLY A 712 10.03 7.57 -8.47
N THR A 713 10.64 8.75 -8.36
CA THR A 713 10.99 9.35 -7.06
C THR A 713 9.86 10.26 -6.53
N PRO A 714 9.35 10.02 -5.30
CA PRO A 714 8.36 10.90 -4.67
C PRO A 714 8.80 12.36 -4.65
N GLY A 715 7.89 13.27 -4.98
CA GLY A 715 8.18 14.70 -5.15
C GLY A 715 8.50 15.12 -6.59
N TYR A 716 8.81 14.18 -7.49
CA TYR A 716 8.97 14.42 -8.93
C TYR A 716 7.83 13.80 -9.77
N LEU A 717 6.97 13.00 -9.13
CA LEU A 717 5.86 12.30 -9.77
C LEU A 717 4.74 13.27 -10.16
N ALA A 718 4.38 13.25 -11.44
CA ALA A 718 3.22 13.96 -11.96
C ALA A 718 1.89 13.46 -11.35
N PRO A 719 0.85 14.32 -11.19
CA PRO A 719 -0.42 13.95 -10.56
C PRO A 719 -1.15 12.77 -11.21
N GLU A 720 -1.04 12.60 -12.53
CA GLU A 720 -1.70 11.52 -13.26
C GLU A 720 -1.17 10.12 -12.91
N TRP A 721 -0.03 10.00 -12.21
CA TRP A 721 0.44 8.72 -11.67
C TRP A 721 -0.60 8.02 -10.79
N LEU A 722 -1.51 8.79 -10.17
CA LEU A 722 -2.65 8.26 -9.40
C LEU A 722 -3.63 7.45 -10.25
N THR A 723 -3.64 7.62 -11.57
CA THR A 723 -4.53 6.92 -12.49
C THR A 723 -3.89 5.70 -13.16
N SER A 724 -2.59 5.44 -12.92
CA SER A 724 -1.76 4.40 -13.56
C SER A 724 -1.72 4.44 -15.11
N GLN A 725 -2.28 5.47 -15.73
CA GLN A 725 -2.19 5.76 -17.16
C GLN A 725 -1.27 6.96 -17.36
N ILE A 726 -0.09 6.73 -17.93
CA ILE A 726 0.91 7.77 -18.14
C ILE A 726 1.18 8.03 -19.62
N THR A 727 1.76 9.18 -19.90
CA THR A 727 2.34 9.56 -21.19
C THR A 727 3.76 10.07 -20.95
N GLU A 728 4.51 10.40 -21.99
CA GLU A 728 5.81 11.09 -21.86
C GLU A 728 5.73 12.40 -21.07
N LYS A 729 4.53 13.00 -20.94
CA LYS A 729 4.29 14.23 -20.17
C LYS A 729 4.55 14.11 -18.68
N VAL A 730 4.71 12.90 -18.14
CA VAL A 730 5.14 12.74 -16.73
C VAL A 730 6.58 13.23 -16.55
N ASP A 731 7.46 13.03 -17.53
CA ASP A 731 8.83 13.55 -17.47
C ASP A 731 8.86 15.07 -17.64
N VAL A 732 7.92 15.65 -18.39
CA VAL A 732 7.76 17.11 -18.52
C VAL A 732 7.44 17.73 -17.16
N TYR A 733 6.57 17.09 -16.37
CA TYR A 733 6.31 17.53 -15.00
C TYR A 733 7.56 17.44 -14.13
N SER A 734 8.25 16.30 -14.15
CA SER A 734 9.50 16.12 -13.39
C SER A 734 10.57 17.14 -13.80
N PHE A 735 10.67 17.49 -15.09
CA PHE A 735 11.51 18.58 -15.58
C PHE A 735 11.12 19.93 -14.99
N GLY A 736 9.82 20.23 -14.88
CA GLY A 736 9.33 21.44 -14.21
C GLY A 736 9.75 21.52 -12.74
N VAL A 737 9.76 20.39 -12.02
CA VAL A 737 10.27 20.32 -10.64
C VAL A 737 11.78 20.58 -10.59
N VAL A 738 12.56 19.93 -11.47
CA VAL A 738 14.01 20.12 -11.56
C VAL A 738 14.36 21.58 -11.88
N LEU A 739 13.63 22.19 -12.81
CA LEU A 739 13.80 23.60 -13.18
C LEU A 739 13.59 24.52 -11.96
N LEU A 740 12.60 24.21 -11.13
CA LEU A 740 12.35 24.94 -9.89
C LEU A 740 13.50 24.77 -8.89
N GLU A 741 14.02 23.56 -8.71
CA GLU A 741 15.18 23.31 -7.83
C GLU A 741 16.45 24.02 -8.30
N ILE A 742 16.69 24.08 -9.63
CA ILE A 742 17.81 24.82 -10.22
C ILE A 742 17.69 26.32 -9.93
N ILE A 743 16.49 26.91 -10.03
CA ILE A 743 16.30 28.35 -9.81
C ILE A 743 16.34 28.72 -8.32
N CYS A 744 15.83 27.84 -7.45
CA CYS A 744 15.71 28.10 -6.02
C CYS A 744 16.93 27.66 -5.21
N GLY A 745 17.82 26.84 -5.77
CA GLY A 745 19.04 26.36 -5.08
C GLY A 745 18.77 25.45 -3.88
N ARG A 746 17.61 24.77 -3.87
CA ARG A 746 17.19 23.87 -2.77
C ARG A 746 16.24 22.77 -3.26
N LYS A 747 16.08 21.75 -2.43
CA LYS A 747 15.24 20.58 -2.71
C LYS A 747 13.76 20.96 -2.77
N ASN A 748 13.00 20.27 -3.64
CA ASN A 748 11.57 20.45 -3.80
C ASN A 748 10.83 20.17 -2.48
N ILE A 749 11.29 19.16 -1.74
CA ILE A 749 10.84 18.84 -0.38
C ILE A 749 12.04 19.02 0.54
N ASP A 750 11.99 20.07 1.35
CA ASP A 750 13.07 20.40 2.29
C ASP A 750 12.49 20.64 3.69
N ILE A 751 12.54 19.59 4.51
CA ILE A 751 12.06 19.60 5.90
C ILE A 751 12.88 20.50 6.83
N SER A 752 14.02 21.05 6.37
CA SER A 752 14.80 22.04 7.14
C SER A 752 14.21 23.45 7.10
N GLN A 753 13.16 23.65 6.31
CA GLN A 753 12.55 24.95 6.05
C GLN A 753 11.27 25.11 6.88
N PRO A 754 10.80 26.33 7.14
CA PRO A 754 9.54 26.57 7.84
C PRO A 754 8.38 25.84 7.15
N GLU A 755 7.37 25.41 7.92
CA GLU A 755 6.24 24.57 7.47
C GLU A 755 5.59 25.08 6.17
N GLU A 756 5.34 26.39 6.09
CA GLU A 756 4.78 27.11 4.94
C GLU A 756 5.67 27.05 3.68
N SER A 757 6.96 26.76 3.85
CA SER A 757 7.99 26.75 2.81
C SER A 757 8.62 25.38 2.59
N VAL A 758 8.11 24.30 3.19
CA VAL A 758 8.70 22.94 3.05
C VAL A 758 8.62 22.44 1.60
N GLN A 759 7.54 22.76 0.90
CA GLN A 759 7.28 22.32 -0.48
C GLN A 759 7.42 23.48 -1.48
N LEU A 760 8.41 23.40 -2.37
CA LEU A 760 8.71 24.44 -3.36
C LEU A 760 7.55 24.71 -4.33
N ILE A 761 6.84 23.66 -4.75
CA ILE A 761 5.67 23.81 -5.65
C ILE A 761 4.54 24.61 -4.99
N ASN A 762 4.32 24.45 -3.68
CA ASN A 762 3.29 25.22 -2.97
C ASN A 762 3.73 26.67 -2.78
N LEU A 763 5.00 26.88 -2.41
CA LEU A 763 5.58 28.21 -2.30
C LEU A 763 5.53 28.96 -3.64
N LEU A 764 5.85 28.28 -4.75
CA LEU A 764 5.72 28.82 -6.11
C LEU A 764 4.27 29.25 -6.40
N ARG A 765 3.29 28.42 -6.01
CA ARG A 765 1.86 28.71 -6.20
C ARG A 765 1.44 29.98 -5.46
N GLU A 766 1.82 30.10 -4.19
CA GLU A 766 1.50 31.26 -3.35
C GLU A 766 2.14 32.52 -3.92
N LYS A 767 3.45 32.49 -4.18
CA LYS A 767 4.18 33.63 -4.73
C LYS A 767 3.72 34.02 -6.14
N ALA A 768 3.25 33.07 -6.94
CA ALA A 768 2.67 33.35 -8.24
C ALA A 768 1.32 34.10 -8.14
N LYS A 769 0.46 33.73 -7.17
CA LYS A 769 -0.82 34.42 -6.94
C LYS A 769 -0.64 35.87 -6.50
N ASP A 770 0.36 36.12 -5.67
CA ASP A 770 0.66 37.45 -5.14
C ASP A 770 1.53 38.29 -6.10
N ASN A 771 1.91 37.72 -7.26
CA ASN A 771 2.82 38.33 -8.25
C ASN A 771 4.20 38.71 -7.66
N VAL A 772 4.72 37.89 -6.73
CA VAL A 772 6.00 38.11 -6.02
C VAL A 772 6.98 36.94 -6.27
N LEU A 773 7.10 36.50 -7.53
CA LEU A 773 7.97 35.38 -7.92
C LEU A 773 9.47 35.62 -7.61
N ILE A 774 9.90 36.87 -7.49
CA ILE A 774 11.29 37.22 -7.14
C ILE A 774 11.72 36.62 -5.80
N ASP A 775 10.79 36.43 -4.87
CA ASP A 775 11.08 35.97 -3.50
C ASP A 775 11.57 34.51 -3.44
N ILE A 776 11.28 33.72 -4.48
CA ILE A 776 11.65 32.30 -4.53
C ILE A 776 13.04 32.07 -5.15
N ILE A 777 13.60 33.10 -5.79
CA ILE A 777 14.92 33.02 -6.44
C ILE A 777 15.99 32.80 -5.38
N ASP A 778 16.94 31.94 -5.70
CA ASP A 778 18.11 31.65 -4.88
C ASP A 778 18.91 32.90 -4.54
N LYS A 779 18.78 33.36 -3.29
CA LYS A 779 19.41 34.58 -2.77
C LYS A 779 20.93 34.51 -2.72
N LYS A 780 21.51 33.30 -2.82
CA LYS A 780 22.97 33.12 -2.85
C LYS A 780 23.55 33.28 -4.26
N SER A 781 22.71 33.30 -5.30
CA SER A 781 23.12 33.64 -6.66
C SER A 781 22.89 35.13 -6.91
N THR A 782 23.93 35.92 -6.68
CA THR A 782 23.84 37.38 -6.81
C THR A 782 23.46 37.80 -8.23
N ASP A 783 23.98 37.13 -9.25
CA ASP A 783 23.74 37.37 -10.67
C ASP A 783 22.27 37.17 -11.12
N MET A 784 21.59 36.13 -10.62
CA MET A 784 20.17 35.91 -10.90
C MET A 784 19.29 37.02 -10.33
N VAL A 785 19.63 37.53 -9.14
CA VAL A 785 18.87 38.57 -8.45
C VAL A 785 19.17 39.96 -9.02
N SER A 786 20.42 40.27 -9.35
CA SER A 786 20.84 41.63 -9.73
C SER A 786 20.92 41.88 -11.23
N HIS A 787 21.10 40.85 -12.07
CA HIS A 787 21.40 41.02 -13.50
C HIS A 787 20.43 40.31 -14.45
N HIS A 788 19.82 39.19 -14.02
CA HIS A 788 19.00 38.34 -14.90
C HIS A 788 17.56 38.12 -14.42
N GLN A 789 17.05 38.97 -13.52
CA GLN A 789 15.75 38.79 -12.88
C GLN A 789 14.59 38.51 -13.88
N GLU A 790 14.53 39.23 -14.99
CA GLU A 790 13.47 39.05 -16.00
C GLU A 790 13.55 37.67 -16.69
N GLU A 791 14.75 37.21 -17.01
CA GLU A 791 14.99 35.90 -17.61
C GLU A 791 14.66 34.78 -16.63
N VAL A 792 15.03 34.95 -15.35
CA VAL A 792 14.70 34.00 -14.28
C VAL A 792 13.19 33.89 -14.09
N ILE A 793 12.46 35.00 -14.12
CA ILE A 793 10.99 35.01 -14.04
C ILE A 793 10.38 34.29 -15.25
N LYS A 794 10.94 34.45 -16.46
CA LYS A 794 10.50 33.69 -17.65
C LYS A 794 10.71 32.18 -17.46
N MET A 795 11.83 31.77 -16.87
CA MET A 795 12.10 30.35 -16.56
C MET A 795 11.15 29.79 -15.50
N LEU A 796 10.79 30.59 -14.47
CA LEU A 796 9.77 30.19 -13.49
C LEU A 796 8.40 30.00 -14.14
N LYS A 797 8.01 30.87 -15.07
CA LYS A 797 6.76 30.70 -15.85
C LYS A 797 6.79 29.45 -16.72
N LEU A 798 7.94 29.12 -17.31
CA LEU A 798 8.13 27.86 -18.04
C LEU A 798 7.99 26.65 -17.11
N ALA A 799 8.57 26.70 -15.91
CA ALA A 799 8.39 25.65 -14.89
C ALA A 799 6.90 25.46 -14.56
N MET A 800 6.16 26.56 -14.35
CA MET A 800 4.71 26.52 -14.09
C MET A 800 3.92 25.91 -15.26
N TRP A 801 4.33 26.14 -16.50
CA TRP A 801 3.69 25.50 -17.65
C TRP A 801 3.94 23.99 -17.71
N CYS A 802 5.15 23.57 -17.35
CA CYS A 802 5.49 22.15 -17.21
C CYS A 802 4.75 21.47 -16.04
N LEU A 803 4.39 22.22 -14.99
CA LEU A 803 3.76 21.70 -13.77
C LEU A 803 2.22 21.65 -13.80
N GLN A 804 1.58 21.92 -14.94
CA GLN A 804 0.11 21.85 -15.07
C GLN A 804 -0.42 20.47 -14.66
N ASN A 805 -1.57 20.42 -13.96
CA ASN A 805 -2.14 19.14 -13.50
C ASN A 805 -2.56 18.24 -14.65
N GLU A 806 -3.22 18.82 -15.65
CA GLU A 806 -3.62 18.11 -16.87
C GLU A 806 -2.41 17.94 -17.78
N SER A 807 -2.06 16.69 -18.08
CA SER A 807 -0.92 16.35 -18.94
C SER A 807 -1.04 16.88 -20.38
N SER A 808 -2.27 17.08 -20.87
CA SER A 808 -2.56 17.69 -22.17
C SER A 808 -2.18 19.18 -22.23
N ARG A 809 -2.23 19.89 -21.09
CA ARG A 809 -1.90 21.32 -20.99
C ARG A 809 -0.41 21.58 -20.83
N ARG A 810 0.39 20.55 -20.53
CA ARG A 810 1.85 20.66 -20.49
C ARG A 810 2.42 20.77 -21.90
N PRO A 811 3.47 21.56 -22.13
CA PRO A 811 4.12 21.66 -23.43
C PRO A 811 4.77 20.32 -23.83
N SER A 812 5.04 20.15 -25.13
CA SER A 812 6.00 19.14 -25.59
C SER A 812 7.43 19.59 -25.28
N MET A 813 8.39 18.67 -25.23
CA MET A 813 9.77 19.05 -24.94
C MET A 813 10.41 19.83 -26.09
N SER A 814 10.01 19.60 -27.34
CA SER A 814 10.38 20.48 -28.45
C SER A 814 9.85 21.91 -28.31
N MET A 815 8.65 22.09 -27.73
CA MET A 815 8.12 23.41 -27.43
C MET A 815 8.90 24.08 -26.30
N VAL A 816 9.27 23.33 -25.26
CA VAL A 816 10.16 23.79 -24.20
C VAL A 816 11.49 24.28 -24.77
N VAL A 817 12.13 23.49 -25.64
CA VAL A 817 13.39 23.87 -26.31
C VAL A 817 13.23 25.17 -27.11
N LYS A 818 12.17 25.30 -27.93
CA LYS A 818 11.90 26.54 -28.69
C LYS A 818 11.71 27.77 -27.81
N VAL A 819 11.07 27.62 -26.65
CA VAL A 819 10.93 28.70 -25.67
C VAL A 819 12.29 29.08 -25.07
N LEU A 820 13.11 28.09 -24.71
CA LEU A 820 14.45 28.30 -24.18
C LEU A 820 15.39 28.96 -25.22
N GLU A 821 15.19 28.69 -26.50
CA GLU A 821 15.91 29.34 -27.62
C GLU A 821 15.40 30.75 -27.93
N GLY A 822 14.30 31.19 -27.30
CA GLY A 822 13.67 32.49 -27.53
C GLY A 822 12.84 32.58 -28.81
N ALA A 823 12.57 31.45 -29.48
CA ALA A 823 11.79 31.40 -30.72
C ALA A 823 10.27 31.54 -30.47
N VAL A 824 9.80 31.21 -29.25
CA VAL A 824 8.39 31.27 -28.87
C VAL A 824 8.25 31.79 -27.43
N SER A 825 7.21 32.57 -27.14
CA SER A 825 6.89 33.01 -25.78
C SER A 825 6.12 31.94 -24.99
N VAL A 826 6.30 31.91 -23.67
CA VAL A 826 5.50 31.06 -22.76
C VAL A 826 4.01 31.41 -22.89
N GLU A 827 3.14 30.40 -22.82
CA GLU A 827 1.68 30.57 -22.89
C GLU A 827 1.15 31.46 -21.75
N ASN A 828 0.29 32.45 -22.08
CA ASN A 828 -0.16 33.48 -21.12
C ASN A 828 -1.35 33.04 -20.24
N CYS A 829 -1.96 31.87 -20.48
CA CYS A 829 -3.11 31.35 -19.73
C CYS A 829 -2.71 30.18 -18.83
N LEU A 830 -1.81 30.45 -17.88
CA LEU A 830 -1.40 29.47 -16.87
C LEU A 830 -2.44 29.43 -15.76
N ASP A 831 -3.00 28.25 -15.51
CA ASP A 831 -3.76 28.02 -14.30
C ASP A 831 -2.78 27.88 -13.13
N TYR A 832 -3.00 28.67 -12.06
CA TYR A 832 -2.20 28.63 -10.84
C TYR A 832 -2.63 27.46 -9.93
N SER A 833 -3.55 26.60 -10.35
CA SER A 833 -4.02 25.42 -9.62
C SER A 833 -3.08 24.21 -9.78
N PHE A 834 -1.80 24.33 -9.45
CA PHE A 834 -0.93 23.15 -9.36
C PHE A 834 -1.42 22.23 -8.23
N ALA A 835 -1.37 20.91 -8.38
CA ALA A 835 -1.61 19.94 -7.31
C ALA A 835 -0.31 19.15 -7.10
N ASN A 836 0.05 18.93 -5.84
CA ASN A 836 1.18 18.07 -5.49
C ASN A 836 0.63 16.68 -5.15
N ALA A 837 1.18 15.62 -5.75
CA ALA A 837 0.86 14.25 -5.32
C ALA A 837 1.18 14.05 -3.83
N ASN A 838 2.14 14.79 -3.28
CA ASN A 838 2.57 14.67 -1.88
C ASN A 838 1.77 15.51 -0.86
N SER A 839 0.94 16.47 -1.28
CA SER A 839 0.01 17.13 -0.33
C SER A 839 -1.14 16.20 0.08
N VAL A 840 -1.33 15.10 -0.65
CA VAL A 840 -2.21 13.98 -0.28
C VAL A 840 -1.48 12.99 0.65
N ILE A 841 -0.13 12.92 0.57
CA ILE A 841 0.69 12.02 1.37
C ILE A 841 0.99 12.61 2.77
N SER A 842 1.17 13.93 2.92
CA SER A 842 1.54 14.51 4.23
C SER A 842 0.40 14.67 5.25
N ALA A 843 -0.84 14.30 4.91
CA ALA A 843 -1.97 14.27 5.87
C ALA A 843 -2.12 12.91 6.58
N GLN A 844 -1.25 11.94 6.26
CA GLN A 844 -1.10 10.68 6.98
C GLN A 844 0.37 10.53 7.38
N ASP A 845 0.76 11.03 8.56
CA ASP A 845 1.73 10.33 9.44
C ASP A 845 1.99 11.07 10.75
N ASN A 846 1.90 10.34 11.86
CA ASN A 846 2.59 10.65 13.12
C ASN A 846 4.04 10.09 12.99
N PRO A 847 5.05 10.76 13.56
CA PRO A 847 6.46 10.50 13.26
C PRO A 847 7.00 9.29 14.02
N SER A 848 6.87 8.09 13.45
CA SER A 848 7.64 6.92 13.92
C SER A 848 7.92 5.86 12.86
N THR A 849 7.85 6.21 11.57
CA THR A 849 8.28 5.29 10.49
C THR A 849 8.93 6.04 9.32
N TYR A 850 10.07 6.68 9.58
CA TYR A 850 11.10 6.81 8.54
C TYR A 850 12.33 6.07 9.06
N SER A 851 12.85 5.19 8.20
CA SER A 851 14.21 4.68 8.27
C SER A 851 15.18 5.80 8.67
N ALA A 852 16.10 5.44 9.56
CA ALA A 852 17.11 6.30 10.16
C ALA A 852 17.68 7.37 9.21
N PRO A 853 18.07 8.55 9.72
CA PRO A 853 18.72 9.57 8.92
C PRO A 853 19.95 8.98 8.21
N PRO A 854 20.27 9.40 6.98
CA PRO A 854 21.51 8.99 6.33
C PRO A 854 22.67 9.40 7.25
N SER A 855 23.39 8.41 7.76
CA SER A 855 24.61 8.64 8.51
C SER A 855 25.60 9.37 7.59
N ALA A 856 26.13 10.48 8.08
CA ALA A 856 27.22 11.19 7.45
C ALA A 856 28.37 10.20 7.17
N SER A 857 28.83 10.14 5.92
CA SER A 857 30.09 9.51 5.59
C SER A 857 31.24 10.36 6.14
N ILE A 858 31.68 10.07 7.35
CA ILE A 858 33.00 10.45 7.83
C ILE A 858 33.97 9.44 7.20
N LEU A 859 34.85 9.91 6.31
CA LEU A 859 36.27 9.57 6.26
C LEU A 859 36.93 10.27 5.05
N SER A 860 37.45 11.47 5.30
CA SER A 860 38.67 11.98 4.68
C SER A 860 39.29 12.96 5.67
N GLY A 861 40.05 12.42 6.63
CA GLY A 861 41.23 13.12 7.15
C GLY A 861 42.42 12.80 6.22
N PRO A 862 43.50 13.62 6.21
CA PRO A 862 44.23 13.92 7.43
C PRO A 862 44.69 15.38 7.62
N ARG A 863 44.93 15.71 8.90
CA ARG A 863 45.54 16.91 9.52
C ARG A 863 44.70 18.18 9.61
#